data_AF-A0A954YW17-F1
#
_entry.id   AF-A0A954YW17-F1
#
_cell.length_a   1.000
_cell.length_b   1.000
_cell.length_c   1.000
_cell.angle_alpha   90.00
_cell.angle_beta   90.00
_cell.angle_gamma   90.00
#
_symmetry.space_group_name_H-M   'P 1'
#
loop_
_entity.id
_entity.type
_entity.pdbx_description
1 polymer ?
#
loop_
_entity_poly.entity_id
_entity_poly.type
_entity_poly.pdbx_seq_one_letter_code
_entity_poly.pdbx_strand_id
1 'polypeptide(L)'
;MKSHRYVLALAFSMFASSTLMAQMNPAEPGSDLFKTQLSRIKAGYTDRPTAELLSVDPLNRVDVTYADLDDIDVLIAEDEIREREGLPPRYAVPQATLIAPDTHGTWEQLDADTQLWRLRIESPKAVSINLGFTRYNLPDSARLSVYSADLKHIIRPFTSKDNQPHGELWTPVVLSDSIVVELTVDTKDVENVDLELGSINPGYRGFGAEDVSDLAGARSGSCNVDVVCPEGDDWPLEIASVAVISTGGSTFCTGFMVNNTAGDLTPFFMTANHCGINSGNAASLVAIWNYENSTCRPPGSGASGGPGDGTQTDFNTGSTFLASGSANDFTLVQLNSDPDPSWEVAFAGWDNSGVDATQAIAIHHPNTDEKRISFEFQPTTVTTYLQEPVPGDGTHVRIEDWDVGTTEPGSSGSPLFDQNHRVIGQLHGGFASCTSQTSDWYGRFAGSWTAGLSTHLDPGNTGATTVDTISGAGLTVSPSASVLHIGLPGGPFTDPTVVYTLSNPSPDPVSYSVSLTSSFGILLDGQTSPVTGVLSAGGGSTNVTVSLGAAINSLAAGVYIEDIIFEDVTNTRSTIVTHTVEVGQTLVSVTPNVDLETGGPLAGPFTGTIDYTVTSERPTPVDVEVTADAAWISLNGGTSPVTLNLSGTGDFDTLTVGISSAANSLSAGIYNGTVTFTNLAGGGGSTTRDVMLEVGRVVYSATDVPQSINDNSTITSTINVPDDFCIGDVNVDLDITHTYIGDLIVQLASPSGTIVRLHNRSGSGDDDIVTTYDEQGGTNPDGPGSLGDFNLTNGQGDWTLTVTDDAGGDVGTLNGWSLRIVPIAGSCPVPQVVHSYDLNSNPGWTMDSGWGFGQPTGSGGSSGSPDPTSGYTGTNVYGYNLNGDYTNDLSPIRYLTTTAIDMTNVTNSRVSFRRWLGIESASYDHANIQVSNNGTNWTTVWTHSGSSNNDGSWQLVNYDISAVADNEPTVYLRWGMGLTDGSVTYCGWNIDDIELQGVLPSSPGDFDNDGDVDGDDFFEFNKCFTGPENGPVGPECNIFKFDPDSDIDLVDFAGFVQVFTGP
;
A
#
# COMPACT_ATOMS: atom_id res chain seq x y z
N MET A 1 -7.57 -15.43 -47.47
CA MET A 1 -6.44 -16.39 -47.41
C MET A 1 -5.75 -16.14 -46.08
N LYS A 2 -6.14 -16.83 -45.01
CA LYS A 2 -5.56 -18.10 -44.49
C LYS A 2 -4.02 -18.11 -44.40
N SER A 3 -3.59 -18.37 -43.14
CA SER A 3 -2.33 -18.91 -42.62
C SER A 3 -1.13 -17.98 -42.37
N HIS A 4 -0.84 -17.87 -41.07
CA HIS A 4 0.48 -17.94 -40.43
C HIS A 4 1.41 -16.73 -40.56
N ARG A 5 1.45 -15.93 -39.49
CA ARG A 5 2.59 -15.83 -38.56
C ARG A 5 2.15 -15.07 -37.29
N TYR A 6 1.64 -15.85 -36.34
CA TYR A 6 1.85 -15.60 -34.91
C TYR A 6 3.34 -15.85 -34.62
N VAL A 7 3.89 -15.12 -33.65
CA VAL A 7 5.26 -15.15 -33.05
C VAL A 7 5.95 -13.79 -33.25
N LEU A 8 6.22 -13.12 -32.13
CA LEU A 8 6.77 -11.76 -31.92
C LEU A 8 5.78 -10.57 -31.97
N ALA A 9 4.78 -10.60 -31.09
CA ALA A 9 4.11 -9.40 -30.54
C ALA A 9 3.33 -9.77 -29.26
N LEU A 10 4.00 -10.50 -28.34
CA LEU A 10 3.43 -10.98 -27.06
C LEU A 10 4.52 -11.20 -26.00
N ALA A 11 5.49 -10.28 -25.97
CA ALA A 11 6.47 -10.15 -24.91
C ALA A 11 6.69 -8.65 -24.72
N PHE A 12 6.61 -8.16 -23.49
CA PHE A 12 6.58 -6.75 -23.06
C PHE A 12 5.21 -6.05 -23.00
N SER A 13 4.23 -6.65 -22.30
CA SER A 13 3.18 -5.89 -21.58
C SER A 13 2.42 -6.71 -20.50
N MET A 14 3.06 -7.72 -19.90
CA MET A 14 2.52 -8.49 -18.75
C MET A 14 3.68 -8.81 -17.80
N PHE A 15 4.20 -7.80 -17.11
CA PHE A 15 5.08 -7.96 -15.94
C PHE A 15 4.99 -6.69 -15.10
N ALA A 16 3.79 -6.41 -14.57
CA ALA A 16 3.52 -5.49 -13.49
C ALA A 16 2.10 -5.80 -13.02
N SER A 17 1.89 -5.93 -11.71
CA SER A 17 0.66 -6.41 -11.03
C SER A 17 0.53 -7.93 -10.89
N SER A 18 1.33 -8.53 -10.01
CA SER A 18 1.02 -9.82 -9.33
C SER A 18 2.06 -10.18 -8.27
N THR A 19 2.15 -9.42 -7.18
CA THR A 19 3.06 -9.78 -6.06
C THR A 19 2.51 -9.34 -4.70
N LEU A 20 1.26 -9.72 -4.40
CA LEU A 20 0.77 -9.69 -3.01
C LEU A 20 -0.15 -10.90 -2.67
N MET A 21 0.03 -12.04 -3.34
CA MET A 21 -0.65 -13.30 -2.98
C MET A 21 0.27 -14.53 -3.06
N ALA A 22 1.58 -14.35 -2.81
CA ALA A 22 2.51 -15.45 -2.66
C ALA A 22 3.62 -15.02 -1.72
N GLN A 23 3.63 -15.50 -0.48
CA GLN A 23 4.82 -15.84 0.33
C GLN A 23 4.49 -16.08 1.82
N MET A 24 3.71 -17.12 2.12
CA MET A 24 4.32 -18.16 2.96
C MET A 24 5.02 -19.05 1.94
N ASN A 25 6.32 -18.91 1.74
CA ASN A 25 7.00 -19.91 0.93
C ASN A 25 6.92 -21.21 1.74
N PRO A 26 6.23 -22.23 1.23
CA PRO A 26 6.03 -23.43 1.99
C PRO A 26 7.39 -24.06 2.33
N ALA A 27 7.54 -24.66 3.52
CA ALA A 27 8.84 -25.16 3.94
C ALA A 27 9.37 -26.24 2.98
N GLU A 28 10.64 -26.13 2.59
CA GLU A 28 11.31 -27.09 1.70
C GLU A 28 11.44 -28.47 2.38
N PRO A 29 11.19 -29.59 1.64
CA PRO A 29 11.23 -30.93 2.20
C PRO A 29 12.54 -31.25 2.92
N GLY A 30 12.42 -31.71 4.17
CA GLY A 30 13.55 -32.15 4.99
C GLY A 30 14.26 -31.06 5.81
N SER A 31 13.88 -29.79 5.68
CA SER A 31 14.35 -28.70 6.56
C SER A 31 13.86 -28.85 8.01
N ASP A 32 14.53 -28.22 8.97
CA ASP A 32 14.07 -28.26 10.37
C ASP A 32 12.75 -27.50 10.57
N LEU A 33 12.50 -26.45 9.76
CA LEU A 33 11.20 -25.78 9.68
C LEU A 33 10.11 -26.73 9.16
N PHE A 34 10.39 -27.48 8.08
CA PHE A 34 9.49 -28.49 7.54
C PHE A 34 9.12 -29.56 8.57
N LYS A 35 10.10 -30.11 9.30
CA LYS A 35 9.83 -31.11 10.35
C LYS A 35 8.99 -30.53 11.48
N THR A 36 9.27 -29.28 11.87
CA THR A 36 8.53 -28.59 12.93
C THR A 36 7.09 -28.31 12.51
N GLN A 37 6.86 -27.76 11.32
CA GLN A 37 5.52 -27.53 10.79
C GLN A 37 4.75 -28.84 10.59
N LEU A 38 5.38 -29.86 10.02
CA LEU A 38 4.77 -31.18 9.86
C LEU A 38 4.37 -31.79 11.22
N SER A 39 5.22 -31.66 12.25
CA SER A 39 4.88 -32.10 13.60
C SER A 39 3.68 -31.35 14.19
N ARG A 40 3.56 -30.04 13.91
CA ARG A 40 2.43 -29.21 14.36
C ARG A 40 1.12 -29.54 13.63
N ILE A 41 1.19 -29.81 12.33
CA ILE A 41 0.05 -30.25 11.50
C ILE A 41 -0.49 -31.58 12.02
N LYS A 42 0.40 -32.56 12.25
CA LYS A 42 0.03 -33.87 12.82
C LYS A 42 -0.56 -33.76 14.22
N ALA A 43 -0.12 -32.79 15.00
CA ALA A 43 -0.63 -32.55 16.35
C ALA A 43 -1.88 -31.64 16.37
N GLY A 44 -2.38 -31.20 15.21
CA GLY A 44 -3.62 -30.41 15.11
C GLY A 44 -3.54 -28.98 15.63
N TYR A 45 -2.34 -28.38 15.70
CA TYR A 45 -2.13 -27.01 16.21
C TYR A 45 -2.53 -25.90 15.21
N THR A 46 -3.12 -26.23 14.07
CA THR A 46 -3.49 -25.27 13.04
C THR A 46 -4.67 -25.76 12.20
N ASP A 47 -5.54 -24.84 11.82
CA ASP A 47 -6.63 -25.08 10.87
C ASP A 47 -6.18 -24.95 9.41
N ARG A 48 -4.97 -24.42 9.16
CA ARG A 48 -4.45 -24.24 7.81
C ARG A 48 -4.17 -25.57 7.11
N PRO A 49 -4.43 -25.71 5.80
CA PRO A 49 -4.07 -26.88 5.02
C PRO A 49 -2.56 -27.13 5.00
N THR A 50 -2.19 -28.38 4.84
CA THR A 50 -0.80 -28.84 4.69
C THR A 50 -0.14 -28.19 3.48
N ALA A 51 -0.88 -28.05 2.38
CA ALA A 51 -0.40 -27.43 1.15
C ALA A 51 -0.08 -25.93 1.28
N GLU A 52 -0.60 -25.25 2.30
CA GLU A 52 -0.26 -23.85 2.59
C GLU A 52 1.04 -23.74 3.41
N LEU A 53 1.33 -24.76 4.21
CA LEU A 53 2.44 -24.75 5.16
C LEU A 53 3.70 -25.40 4.57
N LEU A 54 3.56 -26.42 3.72
CA LEU A 54 4.66 -27.25 3.22
C LEU A 54 4.72 -27.23 1.69
N SER A 55 5.93 -27.43 1.15
CA SER A 55 6.15 -27.35 -0.29
C SER A 55 5.64 -28.64 -0.92
N VAL A 56 4.57 -28.53 -1.68
CA VAL A 56 3.82 -29.64 -2.28
C VAL A 56 3.60 -29.39 -3.76
N ASP A 57 3.23 -30.43 -4.51
CA ASP A 57 2.95 -30.30 -5.93
C ASP A 57 1.89 -29.20 -6.20
N PRO A 58 2.07 -28.36 -7.23
CA PRO A 58 1.09 -27.31 -7.56
C PRO A 58 -0.27 -27.91 -7.96
N LEU A 59 -1.36 -27.18 -7.71
CA LEU A 59 -2.73 -27.64 -7.95
C LEU A 59 -3.00 -28.10 -9.40
N ASN A 60 -2.27 -27.61 -10.39
CA ASN A 60 -2.39 -28.06 -11.78
C ASN A 60 -1.88 -29.50 -12.03
N ARG A 61 -1.20 -30.11 -11.05
CA ARG A 61 -0.82 -31.54 -11.04
C ARG A 61 -1.74 -32.41 -10.20
N VAL A 62 -2.62 -31.80 -9.41
CA VAL A 62 -3.62 -32.51 -8.60
C VAL A 62 -4.80 -32.88 -9.49
N ASP A 63 -5.23 -34.14 -9.39
CA ASP A 63 -6.39 -34.67 -10.11
C ASP A 63 -7.65 -33.85 -9.80
N VAL A 64 -8.52 -33.70 -10.81
CA VAL A 64 -9.72 -32.85 -10.74
C VAL A 64 -10.97 -33.64 -11.10
N THR A 65 -12.00 -33.49 -10.29
CA THR A 65 -13.36 -33.95 -10.57
C THR A 65 -14.29 -32.76 -10.81
N TYR A 66 -15.25 -32.95 -11.71
CA TYR A 66 -16.27 -31.96 -12.03
C TYR A 66 -17.62 -32.37 -11.45
N ALA A 67 -18.37 -31.39 -10.94
CA ALA A 67 -19.79 -31.54 -10.62
C ALA A 67 -20.58 -30.51 -11.44
N ASP A 68 -21.62 -30.95 -12.13
CA ASP A 68 -22.30 -30.13 -13.14
C ASP A 68 -23.47 -29.36 -12.51
N LEU A 69 -23.43 -28.03 -12.49
CA LEU A 69 -24.56 -27.20 -12.09
C LEU A 69 -25.16 -26.51 -13.32
N ASP A 70 -26.11 -27.19 -13.96
CA ASP A 70 -26.78 -26.69 -15.16
C ASP A 70 -28.21 -26.20 -14.88
N ASP A 71 -28.63 -25.21 -15.66
CA ASP A 71 -30.02 -24.70 -15.73
C ASP A 71 -30.59 -24.18 -14.40
N ILE A 72 -29.90 -23.20 -13.79
CA ILE A 72 -30.33 -22.55 -12.54
C ILE A 72 -31.77 -21.99 -12.63
N ASP A 73 -32.19 -21.49 -13.80
CA ASP A 73 -33.55 -21.01 -14.02
C ASP A 73 -34.60 -22.12 -13.83
N VAL A 74 -34.29 -23.36 -14.22
CA VAL A 74 -35.14 -24.52 -13.97
C VAL A 74 -35.18 -24.85 -12.48
N LEU A 75 -34.04 -24.81 -11.79
CA LEU A 75 -33.99 -25.04 -10.34
C LEU A 75 -34.83 -24.01 -9.57
N ILE A 76 -34.78 -22.73 -9.96
CA ILE A 76 -35.63 -21.68 -9.38
C ILE A 76 -37.12 -22.00 -9.59
N ALA A 77 -37.52 -22.37 -10.80
CA ALA A 77 -38.91 -22.73 -11.09
C ALA A 77 -39.39 -23.99 -10.36
N GLU A 78 -38.51 -24.99 -10.16
CA GLU A 78 -38.80 -26.17 -9.34
C GLU A 78 -38.99 -25.80 -7.88
N ASP A 79 -38.16 -24.91 -7.35
CA ASP A 79 -38.22 -24.51 -5.95
C ASP A 79 -39.50 -23.70 -5.64
N GLU A 80 -40.01 -22.88 -6.56
CA GLU A 80 -41.34 -22.23 -6.44
C GLU A 80 -42.49 -23.25 -6.35
N ILE A 81 -42.32 -24.44 -6.95
CA ILE A 81 -43.29 -25.54 -6.81
C ILE A 81 -43.12 -26.19 -5.43
N ARG A 82 -41.89 -26.50 -5.04
CA ARG A 82 -41.57 -27.13 -3.76
C ARG A 82 -42.06 -26.31 -2.57
N GLU A 83 -41.87 -24.99 -2.61
CA GLU A 83 -42.33 -24.07 -1.57
C GLU A 83 -43.86 -24.11 -1.43
N ARG A 84 -44.61 -24.13 -2.54
CA ARG A 84 -46.08 -24.29 -2.52
C ARG A 84 -46.55 -25.65 -2.00
N GLU A 85 -45.69 -26.66 -2.07
CA GLU A 85 -45.93 -27.99 -1.52
C GLU A 85 -45.51 -28.11 -0.04
N GLY A 86 -44.95 -27.05 0.55
CA GLY A 86 -44.46 -27.04 1.94
C GLY A 86 -43.20 -27.87 2.14
N LEU A 87 -42.43 -28.09 1.07
CA LEU A 87 -41.16 -28.81 1.16
C LEU A 87 -40.04 -27.88 1.62
N PRO A 88 -38.99 -28.42 2.28
CA PRO A 88 -37.84 -27.64 2.70
C PRO A 88 -37.19 -26.93 1.50
N PRO A 89 -36.84 -25.65 1.68
CA PRO A 89 -36.00 -24.93 0.74
C PRO A 89 -34.70 -25.68 0.46
N ARG A 90 -34.25 -25.62 -0.80
CA ARG A 90 -32.95 -26.16 -1.23
C ARG A 90 -31.99 -25.01 -1.50
N TYR A 91 -30.72 -25.17 -1.13
CA TYR A 91 -29.63 -24.27 -1.50
C TYR A 91 -28.61 -24.92 -2.46
N ALA A 92 -28.59 -26.26 -2.54
CA ALA A 92 -27.66 -27.02 -3.39
C ALA A 92 -28.33 -28.25 -4.02
N VAL A 93 -27.69 -28.80 -5.06
CA VAL A 93 -28.13 -30.02 -5.75
C VAL A 93 -27.17 -31.17 -5.46
N PRO A 94 -27.57 -32.19 -4.67
CA PRO A 94 -26.70 -33.33 -4.40
C PRO A 94 -26.44 -34.17 -5.64
N GLN A 95 -25.17 -34.48 -5.87
CA GLN A 95 -24.72 -35.33 -6.96
C GLN A 95 -23.99 -36.53 -6.40
N ALA A 96 -24.62 -37.70 -6.53
CA ALA A 96 -24.02 -38.94 -6.09
C ALA A 96 -22.73 -39.23 -6.86
N THR A 97 -21.69 -39.61 -6.13
CA THR A 97 -20.37 -39.94 -6.66
C THR A 97 -19.78 -41.15 -5.93
N LEU A 98 -18.65 -41.66 -6.41
CA LEU A 98 -17.92 -42.77 -5.79
C LEU A 98 -16.42 -42.48 -5.88
N ILE A 99 -15.97 -41.59 -5.00
CA ILE A 99 -14.60 -41.10 -4.97
C ILE A 99 -13.93 -41.57 -3.68
N ALA A 100 -12.79 -42.24 -3.82
CA ALA A 100 -11.98 -42.68 -2.70
C ALA A 100 -10.48 -42.45 -3.00
N PRO A 101 -9.62 -42.30 -1.97
CA PRO A 101 -8.20 -42.02 -2.19
C PRO A 101 -7.43 -43.08 -2.99
N ASP A 102 -7.95 -44.30 -3.11
CA ASP A 102 -7.37 -45.39 -3.89
C ASP A 102 -7.75 -45.35 -5.39
N THR A 103 -8.79 -44.60 -5.74
CA THR A 103 -9.37 -44.54 -7.10
C THR A 103 -9.23 -43.17 -7.76
N HIS A 104 -9.19 -42.10 -6.97
CA HIS A 104 -9.17 -40.71 -7.43
C HIS A 104 -8.17 -39.88 -6.62
N GLY A 105 -7.85 -38.69 -7.12
CA GLY A 105 -6.95 -37.78 -6.42
C GLY A 105 -5.48 -38.13 -6.66
N THR A 106 -4.60 -37.39 -6.00
CA THR A 106 -3.15 -37.47 -6.20
C THR A 106 -2.47 -37.65 -4.85
N TRP A 107 -1.71 -38.74 -4.71
CA TRP A 107 -0.84 -38.99 -3.57
C TRP A 107 0.56 -38.41 -3.79
N GLU A 108 1.09 -37.78 -2.76
CA GLU A 108 2.42 -37.19 -2.69
C GLU A 108 3.10 -37.61 -1.37
N GLN A 109 4.37 -37.99 -1.45
CA GLN A 109 5.17 -38.33 -0.28
C GLN A 109 5.83 -37.05 0.25
N LEU A 110 5.47 -36.61 1.46
CA LEU A 110 6.03 -35.39 2.06
C LEU A 110 7.40 -35.66 2.69
N ASP A 111 7.53 -36.76 3.42
CA ASP A 111 8.79 -37.26 3.99
C ASP A 111 8.77 -38.78 4.16
N ALA A 112 9.74 -39.37 4.88
CA ALA A 112 9.82 -40.82 5.05
C ALA A 112 8.60 -41.44 5.73
N ASP A 113 7.85 -40.67 6.52
CA ASP A 113 6.81 -41.17 7.41
C ASP A 113 5.43 -40.57 7.10
N THR A 114 5.28 -39.67 6.13
CA THR A 114 4.03 -38.92 5.89
C THR A 114 3.65 -38.84 4.43
N GLN A 115 2.37 -39.07 4.15
CA GLN A 115 1.77 -38.92 2.83
C GLN A 115 0.66 -37.88 2.84
N LEU A 116 0.51 -37.21 1.70
CA LEU A 116 -0.50 -36.23 1.39
C LEU A 116 -1.32 -36.73 0.20
N TRP A 117 -2.64 -36.75 0.33
CA TRP A 117 -3.57 -36.97 -0.77
C TRP A 117 -4.37 -35.71 -1.03
N ARG A 118 -4.51 -35.30 -2.28
CA ARG A 118 -5.32 -34.14 -2.68
C ARG A 118 -6.24 -34.47 -3.84
N LEU A 119 -7.43 -33.88 -3.83
CA LEU A 119 -8.40 -33.90 -4.92
C LEU A 119 -8.99 -32.51 -5.11
N ARG A 120 -9.02 -32.02 -6.36
CA ARG A 120 -9.73 -30.80 -6.72
C ARG A 120 -11.15 -31.14 -7.16
N ILE A 121 -12.10 -30.30 -6.75
CA ILE A 121 -13.51 -30.39 -7.18
C ILE A 121 -13.88 -29.04 -7.77
N GLU A 122 -14.32 -29.04 -9.03
CA GLU A 122 -14.76 -27.85 -9.76
C GLU A 122 -16.24 -27.97 -10.16
N SER A 123 -17.03 -26.94 -9.88
CA SER A 123 -18.42 -26.86 -10.30
C SER A 123 -18.74 -25.46 -10.81
N PRO A 124 -18.44 -25.16 -12.08
CA PRO A 124 -18.71 -23.86 -12.65
C PRO A 124 -20.15 -23.39 -12.39
N LYS A 125 -20.32 -22.10 -12.04
CA LYS A 125 -21.59 -21.46 -11.64
C LYS A 125 -22.08 -21.76 -10.23
N ALA A 126 -21.42 -22.64 -9.47
CA ALA A 126 -21.76 -22.83 -8.07
C ALA A 126 -21.39 -21.59 -7.26
N VAL A 127 -22.24 -21.20 -6.31
CA VAL A 127 -21.90 -20.14 -5.34
C VAL A 127 -21.24 -20.72 -4.10
N SER A 128 -21.39 -22.03 -3.88
CA SER A 128 -20.75 -22.77 -2.81
C SER A 128 -20.68 -24.28 -3.14
N ILE A 129 -19.84 -25.02 -2.44
CA ILE A 129 -19.79 -26.49 -2.52
C ILE A 129 -19.74 -27.06 -1.11
N ASN A 130 -20.58 -28.06 -0.82
CA ASN A 130 -20.44 -28.91 0.37
C ASN A 130 -20.34 -30.38 -0.03
N LEU A 131 -19.86 -31.22 0.89
CA LEU A 131 -19.49 -32.61 0.63
C LEU A 131 -20.20 -33.56 1.59
N GLY A 132 -20.60 -34.73 1.07
CA GLY A 132 -21.12 -35.85 1.86
C GLY A 132 -20.24 -37.09 1.69
N PHE A 133 -19.53 -37.47 2.73
CA PHE A 133 -18.77 -38.72 2.80
C PHE A 133 -19.67 -39.84 3.31
N THR A 134 -19.85 -40.87 2.48
CA THR A 134 -20.62 -42.08 2.82
C THR A 134 -19.79 -43.10 3.60
N ARG A 135 -18.46 -42.96 3.58
CA ARG A 135 -17.52 -43.62 4.49
C ARG A 135 -16.53 -42.61 5.01
N TYR A 136 -16.47 -42.45 6.33
CA TYR A 136 -15.52 -41.62 7.04
C TYR A 136 -15.09 -42.33 8.32
N ASN A 137 -13.90 -42.89 8.31
CA ASN A 137 -13.21 -43.40 9.49
C ASN A 137 -11.70 -43.23 9.31
N LEU A 138 -11.16 -42.23 9.99
CA LEU A 138 -9.75 -41.84 9.92
C LEU A 138 -8.94 -42.37 11.11
N PRO A 139 -7.68 -42.81 10.93
CA PRO A 139 -6.76 -43.11 12.04
C PRO A 139 -6.31 -41.83 12.77
N ASP A 140 -5.76 -41.95 13.98
CA ASP A 140 -5.32 -40.81 14.80
C ASP A 140 -4.22 -39.95 14.14
N SER A 141 -3.48 -40.51 13.19
CA SER A 141 -2.45 -39.80 12.43
C SER A 141 -2.98 -39.05 11.22
N ALA A 142 -4.27 -39.21 10.88
CA ALA A 142 -4.90 -38.63 9.71
C ALA A 142 -5.66 -37.34 10.01
N ARG A 143 -5.58 -36.40 9.06
CA ARG A 143 -6.27 -35.10 9.08
C ARG A 143 -6.81 -34.80 7.69
N LEU A 144 -8.10 -34.50 7.59
CA LEU A 144 -8.79 -34.11 6.36
C LEU A 144 -9.12 -32.60 6.40
N SER A 145 -8.66 -31.84 5.42
CA SER A 145 -8.96 -30.42 5.24
C SER A 145 -9.78 -30.21 3.97
N VAL A 146 -10.74 -29.27 4.02
CA VAL A 146 -11.55 -28.86 2.87
C VAL A 146 -11.51 -27.34 2.77
N TYR A 147 -11.13 -26.81 1.62
CA TYR A 147 -10.88 -25.37 1.43
C TYR A 147 -11.09 -24.94 -0.01
N SER A 148 -11.33 -23.64 -0.23
CA SER A 148 -11.38 -23.06 -1.58
C SER A 148 -10.00 -23.10 -2.23
N ALA A 149 -9.93 -23.30 -3.55
CA ALA A 149 -8.66 -23.42 -4.26
C ALA A 149 -7.76 -22.16 -4.15
N ASP A 150 -8.34 -21.01 -3.82
CA ASP A 150 -7.65 -19.74 -3.54
C ASP A 150 -7.33 -19.50 -2.05
N LEU A 151 -7.62 -20.47 -1.18
CA LEU A 151 -7.41 -20.46 0.28
C LEU A 151 -8.18 -19.37 1.04
N LYS A 152 -9.13 -18.66 0.41
CA LYS A 152 -9.91 -17.62 1.09
C LYS A 152 -10.97 -18.17 2.04
N HIS A 153 -11.48 -19.37 1.77
CA HIS A 153 -12.48 -20.01 2.61
C HIS A 153 -12.02 -21.40 3.03
N ILE A 154 -11.74 -21.54 4.33
CA ILE A 154 -11.20 -22.76 4.94
C ILE A 154 -12.15 -23.13 6.08
N ILE A 155 -12.69 -24.35 6.05
CA ILE A 155 -13.44 -24.89 7.18
C ILE A 155 -12.48 -25.68 8.08
N ARG A 156 -12.85 -25.87 9.36
CA ARG A 156 -12.01 -26.61 10.30
C ARG A 156 -11.62 -28.00 9.73
N PRO A 157 -10.44 -28.52 10.07
CA PRO A 157 -10.08 -29.88 9.69
C PRO A 157 -10.93 -30.93 10.42
N PHE A 158 -11.07 -32.08 9.79
CA PHE A 158 -11.67 -33.29 10.36
C PHE A 158 -10.58 -34.30 10.70
N THR A 159 -10.75 -35.00 11.82
CA THR A 159 -9.77 -35.96 12.37
C THR A 159 -10.46 -37.24 12.83
N SER A 160 -9.73 -38.15 13.48
CA SER A 160 -10.32 -39.34 14.13
C SER A 160 -11.36 -38.99 15.20
N LYS A 161 -11.34 -37.77 15.76
CA LYS A 161 -12.37 -37.27 16.69
C LYS A 161 -13.74 -37.09 16.03
N ASP A 162 -13.78 -36.94 14.71
CA ASP A 162 -15.01 -36.80 13.92
C ASP A 162 -15.54 -38.16 13.43
N ASN A 163 -14.89 -39.28 13.78
CA ASN A 163 -15.36 -40.61 13.41
C ASN A 163 -16.69 -40.91 14.13
N GLN A 164 -17.78 -41.05 13.36
CA GLN A 164 -19.09 -41.33 13.91
C GLN A 164 -19.50 -42.81 13.76
N PRO A 165 -20.34 -43.37 14.64
CA PRO A 165 -20.77 -44.77 14.56
C PRO A 165 -21.49 -45.16 13.26
N HIS A 166 -22.15 -44.19 12.60
CA HIS A 166 -22.80 -44.40 11.30
C HIS A 166 -21.82 -44.35 10.12
N GLY A 167 -20.59 -43.89 10.33
CA GLY A 167 -19.53 -43.86 9.31
C GLY A 167 -19.71 -42.82 8.21
N GLU A 168 -20.58 -41.81 8.39
CA GLU A 168 -20.74 -40.71 7.44
C GLU A 168 -20.15 -39.42 8.00
N LEU A 169 -19.78 -38.49 7.13
CA LEU A 169 -19.39 -37.13 7.48
C LEU A 169 -19.96 -36.16 6.46
N TRP A 170 -20.58 -35.08 6.92
CA TRP A 170 -21.14 -34.05 6.05
C TRP A 170 -20.55 -32.69 6.40
N THR A 171 -20.09 -31.93 5.41
CA THR A 171 -19.40 -30.65 5.64
C THR A 171 -20.39 -29.48 5.58
N PRO A 172 -20.10 -28.35 6.25
CA PRO A 172 -20.71 -27.08 5.89
C PRO A 172 -20.28 -26.68 4.47
N VAL A 173 -20.83 -25.57 3.97
CA VAL A 173 -20.48 -25.05 2.65
C VAL A 173 -19.11 -24.39 2.64
N VAL A 174 -18.42 -24.52 1.51
CA VAL A 174 -17.27 -23.70 1.16
C VAL A 174 -17.72 -22.72 0.08
N LEU A 175 -17.57 -21.42 0.33
CA LEU A 175 -18.02 -20.33 -0.56
C LEU A 175 -17.10 -20.17 -1.78
N SER A 176 -17.13 -21.16 -2.68
CA SER A 176 -16.36 -21.18 -3.92
C SER A 176 -16.95 -22.18 -4.91
N ASP A 177 -16.71 -21.98 -6.20
CA ASP A 177 -16.97 -22.96 -7.27
C ASP A 177 -15.80 -23.93 -7.50
N SER A 178 -14.69 -23.75 -6.77
CA SER A 178 -13.48 -24.56 -6.87
C SER A 178 -12.90 -24.84 -5.48
N ILE A 179 -12.91 -26.11 -5.06
CA ILE A 179 -12.42 -26.53 -3.74
C ILE A 179 -11.38 -27.63 -3.84
N VAL A 180 -10.62 -27.81 -2.77
CA VAL A 180 -9.62 -28.87 -2.57
C VAL A 180 -9.99 -29.67 -1.34
N VAL A 181 -10.00 -30.99 -1.49
CA VAL A 181 -10.05 -31.96 -0.40
C VAL A 181 -8.65 -32.49 -0.19
N GLU A 182 -8.12 -32.38 1.01
CA GLU A 182 -6.75 -32.74 1.36
C GLU A 182 -6.71 -33.68 2.56
N LEU A 183 -6.04 -34.82 2.43
CA LEU A 183 -5.82 -35.78 3.52
C LEU A 183 -4.32 -35.92 3.78
N THR A 184 -3.89 -35.60 5.00
CA THR A 184 -2.51 -35.83 5.47
C THR A 184 -2.52 -36.96 6.49
N VAL A 185 -1.65 -37.96 6.31
CA VAL A 185 -1.64 -39.18 7.14
C VAL A 185 -0.24 -39.79 7.24
N ASP A 186 0.06 -40.46 8.36
CA ASP A 186 1.29 -41.25 8.49
C ASP A 186 1.30 -42.39 7.46
N THR A 187 2.43 -42.60 6.79
CA THR A 187 2.60 -43.62 5.75
C THR A 187 2.20 -45.03 6.21
N LYS A 188 2.46 -45.37 7.48
CA LYS A 188 2.09 -46.66 8.09
C LYS A 188 0.58 -46.85 8.28
N ASP A 189 -0.19 -45.77 8.28
CA ASP A 189 -1.62 -45.76 8.59
C ASP A 189 -2.50 -45.47 7.36
N VAL A 190 -1.91 -45.27 6.18
CA VAL A 190 -2.66 -45.07 4.93
C VAL A 190 -3.65 -46.21 4.65
N GLU A 191 -3.25 -47.47 4.92
CA GLU A 191 -4.14 -48.63 4.76
C GLU A 191 -5.31 -48.66 5.77
N ASN A 192 -5.24 -47.84 6.83
CA ASN A 192 -6.29 -47.72 7.84
C ASN A 192 -7.27 -46.56 7.56
N VAL A 193 -7.06 -45.79 6.49
CA VAL A 193 -7.99 -44.74 6.04
C VAL A 193 -9.17 -45.41 5.32
N ASP A 194 -10.38 -45.24 5.87
CA ASP A 194 -11.63 -45.59 5.18
C ASP A 194 -12.38 -44.29 4.86
N LEU A 195 -12.18 -43.81 3.64
CA LEU A 195 -12.72 -42.54 3.16
C LEU A 195 -13.37 -42.73 1.78
N GLU A 196 -14.65 -42.40 1.68
CA GLU A 196 -15.41 -42.37 0.43
C GLU A 196 -16.28 -41.11 0.39
N LEU A 197 -15.99 -40.24 -0.56
CA LEU A 197 -16.85 -39.14 -0.93
C LEU A 197 -18.00 -39.69 -1.79
N GLY A 198 -19.21 -39.65 -1.25
CA GLY A 198 -20.42 -40.21 -1.86
C GLY A 198 -21.34 -39.16 -2.48
N SER A 199 -21.17 -37.89 -2.13
CA SER A 199 -21.97 -36.79 -2.68
C SER A 199 -21.14 -35.50 -2.80
N ILE A 200 -21.17 -34.87 -3.97
CA ILE A 200 -20.70 -33.49 -4.19
C ILE A 200 -21.95 -32.64 -4.38
N ASN A 201 -22.05 -31.53 -3.66
CA ASN A 201 -23.30 -30.77 -3.59
C ASN A 201 -23.05 -29.31 -4.01
N PRO A 202 -23.12 -28.99 -5.31
CA PRO A 202 -23.02 -27.61 -5.79
C PRO A 202 -24.21 -26.75 -5.38
N GLY A 203 -23.91 -25.64 -4.72
CA GLY A 203 -24.84 -24.63 -4.25
C GLY A 203 -25.19 -23.61 -5.33
N TYR A 204 -26.47 -23.21 -5.38
CA TYR A 204 -27.01 -22.23 -6.33
C TYR A 204 -27.86 -21.14 -5.67
N ARG A 205 -27.98 -21.13 -4.34
CA ARG A 205 -28.65 -20.06 -3.57
C ARG A 205 -27.76 -19.58 -2.43
N GLY A 206 -28.09 -18.37 -1.95
CA GLY A 206 -27.41 -17.74 -0.81
C GLY A 206 -27.41 -18.64 0.42
N PHE A 207 -26.20 -18.85 0.94
CA PHE A 207 -25.86 -19.43 2.25
C PHE A 207 -24.63 -18.63 2.72
N GLY A 208 -24.78 -17.30 2.89
CA GLY A 208 -23.67 -16.36 3.13
C GLY A 208 -22.86 -15.93 1.90
N ALA A 209 -23.35 -16.12 0.68
CA ALA A 209 -22.63 -15.72 -0.55
C ALA A 209 -22.78 -14.21 -0.86
N GLU A 210 -21.66 -13.53 -1.08
CA GLU A 210 -21.61 -12.08 -1.32
C GLU A 210 -22.18 -11.64 -2.68
N ASP A 211 -22.08 -12.49 -3.72
CA ASP A 211 -22.45 -12.14 -5.10
C ASP A 211 -23.58 -13.02 -5.64
N VAL A 212 -24.74 -12.89 -5.02
CA VAL A 212 -26.01 -13.53 -5.44
C VAL A 212 -26.99 -12.50 -6.04
N SER A 213 -26.47 -11.35 -6.49
CA SER A 213 -27.26 -10.18 -6.89
C SER A 213 -28.23 -10.45 -8.07
N ASP A 214 -27.91 -11.43 -8.91
CA ASP A 214 -28.75 -11.87 -10.03
C ASP A 214 -29.77 -12.96 -9.68
N LEU A 215 -29.81 -13.45 -8.43
CA LEU A 215 -30.72 -14.49 -7.96
C LEU A 215 -31.82 -13.90 -7.07
N ALA A 216 -33.05 -13.82 -7.61
CA ALA A 216 -34.22 -13.39 -6.84
C ALA A 216 -34.46 -14.31 -5.63
N GLY A 217 -34.65 -13.74 -4.43
CA GLY A 217 -34.91 -14.50 -3.21
C GLY A 217 -33.69 -15.21 -2.64
N ALA A 218 -32.47 -14.76 -2.94
CA ALA A 218 -31.24 -15.31 -2.37
C ALA A 218 -30.86 -14.71 -1.00
N ARG A 219 -31.59 -13.71 -0.49
CA ARG A 219 -31.34 -13.07 0.81
C ARG A 219 -32.60 -12.79 1.59
N SER A 220 -32.44 -12.70 2.90
CA SER A 220 -33.45 -12.30 3.87
C SER A 220 -33.92 -10.86 3.64
N GLY A 221 -35.21 -10.61 3.86
CA GLY A 221 -35.81 -9.29 3.70
C GLY A 221 -35.26 -8.25 4.69
N SER A 222 -35.23 -6.99 4.25
CA SER A 222 -34.61 -5.91 5.04
C SER A 222 -35.29 -5.58 6.36
N CYS A 223 -36.55 -5.97 6.56
CA CYS A 223 -37.28 -5.71 7.81
C CYS A 223 -36.81 -6.58 8.99
N ASN A 224 -36.09 -7.67 8.71
CA ASN A 224 -35.53 -8.51 9.76
C ASN A 224 -34.50 -7.72 10.59
N VAL A 225 -34.36 -8.12 11.86
CA VAL A 225 -33.49 -7.47 12.85
C VAL A 225 -32.33 -8.40 13.18
N ASP A 226 -31.08 -7.94 12.99
CA ASP A 226 -29.91 -8.71 13.40
C ASP A 226 -29.91 -8.94 14.92
N VAL A 227 -29.50 -10.13 15.37
CA VAL A 227 -29.48 -10.46 16.81
C VAL A 227 -28.54 -9.59 17.65
N VAL A 228 -27.54 -8.96 17.02
CA VAL A 228 -26.60 -8.01 17.66
C VAL A 228 -27.20 -6.61 17.83
N CYS A 229 -28.40 -6.35 17.31
CA CYS A 229 -29.11 -5.11 17.55
C CYS A 229 -29.61 -5.02 19.01
N PRO A 230 -29.92 -3.81 19.52
CA PRO A 230 -30.37 -3.62 20.90
C PRO A 230 -31.59 -4.46 21.30
N GLU A 231 -32.42 -4.86 20.33
CA GLU A 231 -33.52 -5.79 20.53
C GLU A 231 -33.07 -7.16 21.09
N GLY A 232 -31.84 -7.59 20.79
CA GLY A 232 -31.25 -8.84 21.27
C GLY A 232 -30.56 -8.76 22.64
N ASP A 233 -30.41 -7.57 23.24
CA ASP A 233 -29.62 -7.36 24.46
C ASP A 233 -30.09 -8.23 25.65
N ASP A 234 -31.40 -8.52 25.72
CA ASP A 234 -32.00 -9.34 26.77
C ASP A 234 -31.99 -10.85 26.46
N TRP A 235 -31.57 -11.28 25.25
CA TRP A 235 -31.71 -12.65 24.73
C TRP A 235 -30.41 -13.43 24.42
N PRO A 236 -29.24 -13.14 25.04
CA PRO A 236 -27.97 -13.70 24.56
C PRO A 236 -27.89 -15.23 24.66
N LEU A 237 -28.49 -15.84 25.69
CA LEU A 237 -28.50 -17.31 25.83
C LEU A 237 -29.41 -17.96 24.79
N GLU A 238 -30.61 -17.40 24.57
CA GLU A 238 -31.52 -17.93 23.57
C GLU A 238 -30.95 -17.78 22.16
N ILE A 239 -30.27 -16.65 21.87
CA ILE A 239 -29.54 -16.40 20.62
C ILE A 239 -28.46 -17.47 20.39
N ALA A 240 -27.68 -17.79 21.42
CA ALA A 240 -26.62 -18.80 21.36
C ALA A 240 -27.15 -20.24 21.24
N SER A 241 -28.45 -20.48 21.43
CA SER A 241 -29.05 -21.82 21.30
C SER A 241 -29.48 -22.18 19.88
N VAL A 242 -29.53 -21.20 18.96
CA VAL A 242 -30.10 -21.33 17.61
C VAL A 242 -29.00 -21.49 16.56
N ALA A 243 -29.21 -22.43 15.63
CA ALA A 243 -28.35 -22.67 14.48
C ALA A 243 -29.14 -22.68 13.16
N VAL A 244 -28.47 -22.26 12.09
CA VAL A 244 -28.87 -22.63 10.73
C VAL A 244 -28.44 -24.07 10.49
N ILE A 245 -29.27 -24.84 9.81
CA ILE A 245 -29.00 -26.25 9.55
C ILE A 245 -28.99 -26.57 8.06
N SER A 246 -28.13 -27.51 7.69
CA SER A 246 -28.19 -28.21 6.40
C SER A 246 -28.47 -29.69 6.61
N THR A 247 -29.23 -30.31 5.71
CA THR A 247 -29.46 -31.76 5.71
C THR A 247 -29.28 -32.32 4.30
N GLY A 248 -28.62 -33.48 4.19
CA GLY A 248 -28.34 -34.16 2.92
C GLY A 248 -27.52 -33.32 1.95
N GLY A 249 -26.84 -32.29 2.44
CA GLY A 249 -26.08 -31.32 1.65
C GLY A 249 -26.91 -30.43 0.72
N SER A 250 -28.24 -30.36 0.88
CA SER A 250 -29.13 -29.67 -0.07
C SER A 250 -30.14 -28.75 0.57
N THR A 251 -30.85 -29.24 1.58
CA THR A 251 -31.95 -28.50 2.19
C THR A 251 -31.47 -27.75 3.40
N PHE A 252 -32.13 -26.65 3.72
CA PHE A 252 -31.85 -25.86 4.90
C PHE A 252 -33.11 -25.53 5.68
N CYS A 253 -32.90 -25.29 6.97
CA CYS A 253 -33.90 -24.88 7.96
C CYS A 253 -33.17 -24.18 9.12
N THR A 254 -33.90 -23.86 10.17
CA THR A 254 -33.38 -23.48 11.48
C THR A 254 -33.59 -24.63 12.48
N GLY A 255 -32.77 -24.71 13.51
CA GLY A 255 -33.08 -25.49 14.71
C GLY A 255 -32.38 -24.93 15.94
N PHE A 256 -32.55 -25.60 17.07
CA PHE A 256 -32.04 -25.12 18.35
C PHE A 256 -31.71 -26.25 19.33
N MET A 257 -30.74 -26.01 20.20
CA MET A 257 -30.41 -26.90 21.32
C MET A 257 -31.48 -26.80 22.41
N VAL A 258 -31.84 -27.93 23.02
CA VAL A 258 -32.94 -28.01 24.00
C VAL A 258 -32.46 -28.63 25.31
N ASN A 259 -32.72 -27.94 26.41
CA ASN A 259 -32.41 -28.43 27.75
C ASN A 259 -33.35 -29.59 28.16
N ASN A 260 -32.98 -30.34 29.20
CA ASN A 260 -33.79 -31.41 29.77
C ASN A 260 -33.85 -31.29 31.30
N THR A 261 -34.71 -32.08 31.96
CA THR A 261 -34.88 -32.01 33.42
C THR A 261 -33.67 -32.46 34.24
N ALA A 262 -32.69 -33.12 33.62
CA ALA A 262 -31.42 -33.46 34.26
C ALA A 262 -30.39 -32.30 34.21
N GLY A 263 -30.57 -31.32 33.31
CA GLY A 263 -29.64 -30.20 33.14
C GLY A 263 -28.23 -30.66 32.75
N ASP A 264 -28.12 -31.78 32.04
CA ASP A 264 -26.86 -32.50 31.81
C ASP A 264 -26.15 -32.13 30.49
N LEU A 265 -26.68 -31.13 29.77
CA LEU A 265 -26.18 -30.66 28.48
C LEU A 265 -26.14 -31.76 27.39
N THR A 266 -26.93 -32.83 27.52
CA THR A 266 -27.10 -33.81 26.44
C THR A 266 -27.51 -33.07 25.16
N PRO A 267 -26.83 -33.24 24.01
CA PRO A 267 -26.98 -32.38 22.84
C PRO A 267 -28.25 -32.68 22.03
N PHE A 268 -29.40 -32.54 22.68
CA PHE A 268 -30.70 -32.60 22.05
C PHE A 268 -30.91 -31.36 21.19
N PHE A 269 -31.21 -31.58 19.92
CA PHE A 269 -31.41 -30.55 18.93
C PHE A 269 -32.80 -30.72 18.29
N MET A 270 -33.57 -29.65 18.26
CA MET A 270 -34.95 -29.65 17.80
C MET A 270 -35.11 -28.77 16.55
N THR A 271 -35.96 -29.21 15.63
CA THR A 271 -36.36 -28.50 14.41
C THR A 271 -37.76 -28.95 13.99
N ALA A 272 -38.21 -28.60 12.80
CA ALA A 272 -39.52 -28.98 12.27
C ALA A 272 -39.55 -30.37 11.60
N ASN A 273 -40.72 -31.02 11.58
CA ASN A 273 -40.92 -32.30 10.87
C ASN A 273 -40.82 -32.11 9.36
N HIS A 274 -41.40 -31.03 8.82
CA HIS A 274 -41.38 -30.77 7.39
C HIS A 274 -39.97 -30.50 6.86
N CYS A 275 -39.00 -30.10 7.70
CA CYS A 275 -37.56 -30.02 7.38
C CYS A 275 -36.95 -31.36 6.92
N GLY A 276 -37.68 -32.47 7.09
CA GLY A 276 -37.39 -33.74 6.42
C GLY A 276 -36.32 -34.60 7.09
N ILE A 277 -35.85 -34.23 8.28
CA ILE A 277 -34.92 -35.04 9.07
C ILE A 277 -35.66 -36.27 9.62
N ASN A 278 -35.11 -37.44 9.36
CA ASN A 278 -35.65 -38.74 9.76
C ASN A 278 -34.52 -39.73 10.05
N SER A 279 -34.88 -40.95 10.48
CA SER A 279 -33.91 -41.99 10.82
C SER A 279 -32.97 -42.40 9.68
N GLY A 280 -33.31 -42.10 8.42
CA GLY A 280 -32.50 -42.43 7.25
C GLY A 280 -31.52 -41.34 6.81
N ASN A 281 -31.64 -40.11 7.30
CA ASN A 281 -30.77 -38.99 6.90
C ASN A 281 -30.26 -38.12 8.07
N ALA A 282 -30.59 -38.44 9.33
CA ALA A 282 -30.12 -37.67 10.49
C ALA A 282 -28.58 -37.58 10.58
N ALA A 283 -27.86 -38.59 10.07
CA ALA A 283 -26.41 -38.59 9.92
C ALA A 283 -25.86 -37.45 9.04
N SER A 284 -26.71 -36.86 8.19
CA SER A 284 -26.36 -35.78 7.26
C SER A 284 -26.65 -34.38 7.77
N LEU A 285 -27.12 -34.25 9.01
CA LEU A 285 -27.37 -32.95 9.62
C LEU A 285 -26.04 -32.23 9.88
N VAL A 286 -25.94 -31.00 9.41
CA VAL A 286 -24.89 -30.04 9.79
C VAL A 286 -25.58 -28.87 10.48
N ALA A 287 -25.18 -28.56 11.71
CA ALA A 287 -25.69 -27.42 12.48
C ALA A 287 -24.58 -26.39 12.63
N ILE A 288 -24.83 -25.16 12.15
CA ILE A 288 -23.86 -24.06 12.13
C ILE A 288 -24.30 -23.00 13.13
N TRP A 289 -23.46 -22.80 14.14
CA TRP A 289 -23.63 -21.87 15.25
C TRP A 289 -23.04 -20.51 14.89
N ASN A 290 -23.43 -19.49 15.65
CA ASN A 290 -22.84 -18.14 15.60
C ASN A 290 -22.78 -17.52 14.19
N TYR A 291 -23.62 -17.98 13.27
CA TYR A 291 -23.77 -17.42 11.93
C TYR A 291 -24.68 -16.19 11.99
N GLU A 292 -24.10 -15.06 12.36
CA GLU A 292 -24.81 -13.81 12.58
C GLU A 292 -23.98 -12.61 12.12
N ASN A 293 -24.65 -11.50 11.81
CA ASN A 293 -23.96 -10.31 11.33
C ASN A 293 -23.19 -9.65 12.48
N SER A 294 -21.95 -9.24 12.24
CA SER A 294 -21.05 -8.70 13.26
C SER A 294 -21.49 -7.34 13.80
N THR A 295 -22.34 -6.63 13.04
CA THR A 295 -22.84 -5.30 13.37
C THR A 295 -24.36 -5.23 13.23
N CYS A 296 -25.01 -4.36 14.01
CA CYS A 296 -26.44 -4.14 13.87
C CYS A 296 -26.73 -3.34 12.60
N ARG A 297 -27.31 -3.99 11.58
CA ARG A 297 -27.74 -3.31 10.35
C ARG A 297 -29.12 -2.69 10.60
N PRO A 298 -29.34 -1.40 10.26
CA PRO A 298 -30.61 -0.75 10.56
C PRO A 298 -31.80 -1.49 9.92
N PRO A 299 -32.80 -1.96 10.71
CA PRO A 299 -33.96 -2.64 10.17
C PRO A 299 -34.72 -1.79 9.15
N GLY A 300 -35.20 -2.41 8.09
CA GLY A 300 -35.85 -1.78 6.94
C GLY A 300 -34.89 -1.10 5.93
N SER A 301 -33.58 -1.05 6.22
CA SER A 301 -32.60 -0.43 5.32
C SER A 301 -32.11 -1.37 4.23
N GLY A 302 -31.54 -0.81 3.15
CA GLY A 302 -30.86 -1.60 2.13
C GLY A 302 -29.65 -2.41 2.65
N ALA A 303 -29.06 -2.00 3.78
CA ALA A 303 -28.00 -2.76 4.43
C ALA A 303 -28.53 -4.03 5.09
N SER A 304 -29.67 -3.96 5.80
CA SER A 304 -30.26 -5.14 6.44
C SER A 304 -30.73 -6.19 5.42
N GLY A 305 -31.18 -5.77 4.23
CA GLY A 305 -31.48 -6.70 3.11
C GLY A 305 -30.29 -6.96 2.18
N GLY A 306 -29.10 -6.47 2.54
CA GLY A 306 -27.86 -6.61 1.77
C GLY A 306 -27.05 -7.84 2.20
N PRO A 307 -25.81 -8.00 1.67
CA PRO A 307 -24.91 -9.04 2.16
C PRO A 307 -24.60 -8.85 3.65
N GLY A 308 -24.52 -9.94 4.40
CA GLY A 308 -23.95 -9.95 5.75
C GLY A 308 -22.51 -10.45 5.77
N ASP A 309 -21.92 -10.46 6.96
CA ASP A 309 -20.53 -10.85 7.21
C ASP A 309 -20.40 -12.02 8.21
N GLY A 310 -21.49 -12.77 8.43
CA GLY A 310 -21.51 -13.87 9.39
C GLY A 310 -20.58 -15.02 8.96
N THR A 311 -19.86 -15.60 9.91
CA THR A 311 -18.95 -16.73 9.66
C THR A 311 -19.64 -18.08 9.87
N GLN A 312 -19.13 -19.13 9.23
CA GLN A 312 -19.73 -20.48 9.27
C GLN A 312 -18.74 -21.53 9.82
N THR A 313 -17.86 -21.08 10.72
CA THR A 313 -16.74 -21.88 11.21
C THR A 313 -17.10 -22.74 12.43
N ASP A 314 -18.13 -22.36 13.18
CA ASP A 314 -18.61 -23.07 14.36
C ASP A 314 -19.71 -24.05 13.95
N PHE A 315 -19.41 -25.36 13.87
CA PHE A 315 -20.42 -26.33 13.45
C PHE A 315 -20.24 -27.74 14.01
N ASN A 316 -21.38 -28.40 14.26
CA ASN A 316 -21.47 -29.85 14.46
C ASN A 316 -21.92 -30.55 13.18
N THR A 317 -21.52 -31.82 13.04
CA THR A 317 -21.94 -32.68 11.92
C THR A 317 -22.35 -34.06 12.43
N GLY A 318 -23.45 -34.57 11.89
CA GLY A 318 -24.03 -35.85 12.24
C GLY A 318 -24.95 -35.78 13.46
N SER A 319 -26.10 -36.45 13.34
CA SER A 319 -27.04 -36.63 14.44
C SER A 319 -27.71 -38.00 14.41
N THR A 320 -28.31 -38.37 15.53
CA THR A 320 -29.16 -39.54 15.69
C THR A 320 -30.61 -39.10 15.83
N PHE A 321 -31.49 -39.65 14.97
CA PHE A 321 -32.92 -39.39 15.06
C PHE A 321 -33.53 -39.96 16.35
N LEU A 322 -34.32 -39.15 17.07
CA LEU A 322 -34.97 -39.57 18.31
C LEU A 322 -36.49 -39.67 18.16
N ALA A 323 -37.14 -38.56 17.83
CA ALA A 323 -38.60 -38.47 17.76
C ALA A 323 -39.05 -37.46 16.72
N SER A 324 -40.26 -37.63 16.19
CA SER A 324 -40.89 -36.65 15.32
C SER A 324 -42.41 -36.81 15.33
N GLY A 325 -43.14 -35.75 15.04
CA GLY A 325 -44.59 -35.77 14.98
C GLY A 325 -45.15 -34.75 13.99
N SER A 326 -45.79 -35.25 12.92
CA SER A 326 -46.34 -34.42 11.85
C SER A 326 -47.54 -33.56 12.25
N ALA A 327 -48.24 -33.90 13.34
CA ALA A 327 -49.41 -33.13 13.79
C ALA A 327 -49.04 -31.76 14.41
N ASN A 328 -47.91 -31.70 15.11
CA ASN A 328 -47.34 -30.47 15.68
C ASN A 328 -45.99 -30.15 15.03
N ASP A 329 -45.74 -30.71 13.84
CA ASP A 329 -44.59 -30.47 12.97
C ASP A 329 -43.21 -30.39 13.66
N PHE A 330 -42.88 -31.31 14.58
CA PHE A 330 -41.58 -31.28 15.27
C PHE A 330 -40.69 -32.47 14.92
N THR A 331 -39.38 -32.28 14.99
CA THR A 331 -38.36 -33.34 14.99
C THR A 331 -37.34 -33.07 16.09
N LEU A 332 -37.00 -34.12 16.83
CA LEU A 332 -35.93 -34.14 17.83
C LEU A 332 -34.85 -35.11 17.37
N VAL A 333 -33.61 -34.64 17.37
CA VAL A 333 -32.40 -35.44 17.18
C VAL A 333 -31.45 -35.23 18.35
N GLN A 334 -30.44 -36.09 18.46
CA GLN A 334 -29.28 -35.85 19.31
C GLN A 334 -28.07 -35.67 18.40
N LEU A 335 -27.34 -34.56 18.52
CA LEU A 335 -26.08 -34.39 17.81
C LEU A 335 -25.09 -35.44 18.30
N ASN A 336 -24.26 -35.96 17.40
CA ASN A 336 -23.37 -37.06 17.75
C ASN A 336 -22.12 -36.60 18.53
N SER A 337 -21.84 -35.29 18.53
CA SER A 337 -20.84 -34.64 19.37
C SER A 337 -21.45 -33.45 20.10
N ASP A 338 -20.91 -33.14 21.27
CA ASP A 338 -21.22 -31.88 21.96
C ASP A 338 -20.70 -30.70 21.13
N PRO A 339 -21.38 -29.54 21.13
CA PRO A 339 -20.79 -28.30 20.63
C PRO A 339 -19.47 -28.00 21.35
N ASP A 340 -18.48 -27.44 20.63
CA ASP A 340 -17.24 -27.01 21.27
C ASP A 340 -17.55 -25.92 22.31
N PRO A 341 -17.05 -26.03 23.54
CA PRO A 341 -17.31 -25.04 24.58
C PRO A 341 -16.92 -23.60 24.19
N SER A 342 -15.94 -23.43 23.29
CA SER A 342 -15.52 -22.11 22.79
C SER A 342 -16.56 -21.40 21.94
N TRP A 343 -17.55 -22.12 21.41
CA TRP A 343 -18.66 -21.56 20.63
C TRP A 343 -19.78 -21.00 21.52
N GLU A 344 -19.71 -21.23 22.84
CA GLU A 344 -20.65 -20.75 23.85
C GLU A 344 -22.13 -21.12 23.59
N VAL A 345 -22.37 -22.19 22.83
CA VAL A 345 -23.72 -22.68 22.48
C VAL A 345 -24.53 -22.98 23.73
N ALA A 346 -25.70 -22.37 23.88
CA ALA A 346 -26.61 -22.57 25.02
C ALA A 346 -27.69 -23.61 24.72
N PHE A 347 -28.41 -24.06 25.75
CA PHE A 347 -29.48 -25.06 25.65
C PHE A 347 -30.79 -24.44 26.10
N ALA A 348 -31.70 -24.20 25.15
CA ALA A 348 -32.95 -23.49 25.37
C ALA A 348 -33.85 -24.21 26.39
N GLY A 349 -34.42 -23.43 27.32
CA GLY A 349 -35.49 -23.88 28.20
C GLY A 349 -36.79 -24.13 27.43
N TRP A 350 -37.77 -24.76 28.06
CA TRP A 350 -39.06 -25.06 27.45
C TRP A 350 -40.22 -25.01 28.44
N ASP A 351 -41.43 -24.78 27.92
CA ASP A 351 -42.70 -24.82 28.66
C ASP A 351 -43.70 -25.75 27.94
N ASN A 352 -44.11 -26.82 28.62
CA ASN A 352 -45.10 -27.79 28.11
C ASN A 352 -46.49 -27.64 28.73
N SER A 353 -46.72 -26.62 29.57
CA SER A 353 -47.97 -26.42 30.33
C SER A 353 -49.18 -26.17 29.44
N GLY A 354 -48.94 -25.65 28.23
CA GLY A 354 -49.98 -25.26 27.28
C GLY A 354 -50.68 -23.94 27.64
N VAL A 355 -50.08 -23.09 28.46
CA VAL A 355 -50.59 -21.73 28.69
C VAL A 355 -50.18 -20.83 27.51
N ASP A 356 -51.11 -20.00 27.03
CA ASP A 356 -50.82 -19.00 26.00
C ASP A 356 -49.87 -17.93 26.56
N ALA A 357 -48.79 -17.63 25.84
CA ALA A 357 -47.82 -16.61 26.25
C ALA A 357 -48.38 -15.20 26.07
N THR A 358 -47.92 -14.25 26.89
CA THR A 358 -48.36 -12.84 26.85
C THR A 358 -47.59 -11.99 25.84
N GLN A 359 -46.43 -12.48 25.43
CA GLN A 359 -45.59 -12.00 24.34
C GLN A 359 -44.82 -13.21 23.81
N ALA A 360 -44.31 -13.12 22.58
CA ALA A 360 -43.55 -14.19 21.98
C ALA A 360 -42.39 -13.65 21.14
N ILE A 361 -41.26 -14.37 21.17
CA ILE A 361 -40.03 -13.96 20.52
C ILE A 361 -39.53 -15.12 19.66
N ALA A 362 -39.20 -14.85 18.40
CA ALA A 362 -38.58 -15.82 17.51
C ALA A 362 -37.13 -15.43 17.24
N ILE A 363 -36.23 -16.41 17.30
CA ILE A 363 -34.83 -16.27 16.88
C ILE A 363 -34.60 -17.29 15.78
N HIS A 364 -34.20 -16.84 14.59
CA HIS A 364 -34.30 -17.66 13.38
C HIS A 364 -33.31 -17.28 12.29
N HIS A 365 -33.15 -18.15 11.28
CA HIS A 365 -32.37 -17.88 10.07
C HIS A 365 -33.27 -17.76 8.84
N PRO A 366 -33.76 -16.54 8.52
CA PRO A 366 -34.56 -16.32 7.33
C PRO A 366 -33.70 -16.50 6.09
N ASN A 367 -34.19 -17.27 5.12
CA ASN A 367 -33.57 -17.55 3.82
C ASN A 367 -32.13 -18.09 3.86
N THR A 368 -31.75 -18.79 4.93
CA THR A 368 -30.37 -19.26 5.19
C THR A 368 -29.34 -18.15 5.35
N ASP A 369 -29.78 -16.93 5.63
CA ASP A 369 -28.90 -15.80 5.98
C ASP A 369 -28.61 -15.77 7.49
N GLU A 370 -27.85 -14.74 7.89
CA GLU A 370 -27.48 -14.47 9.26
C GLU A 370 -28.68 -14.47 10.21
N LYS A 371 -28.44 -14.91 11.44
CA LYS A 371 -29.43 -15.03 12.51
C LYS A 371 -30.14 -13.70 12.80
N ARG A 372 -31.46 -13.76 12.94
CA ARG A 372 -32.36 -12.63 13.19
C ARG A 372 -33.27 -12.88 14.40
N ILE A 373 -33.84 -11.80 14.93
CA ILE A 373 -34.80 -11.82 16.04
C ILE A 373 -36.10 -11.09 15.65
N SER A 374 -37.25 -11.55 16.15
CA SER A 374 -38.58 -11.00 15.87
C SER A 374 -39.49 -11.07 17.10
N PHE A 375 -40.38 -10.08 17.26
CA PHE A 375 -41.16 -9.87 18.48
C PHE A 375 -42.66 -9.72 18.18
N GLU A 376 -43.46 -10.35 19.03
CA GLU A 376 -44.90 -10.20 19.17
C GLU A 376 -45.18 -9.79 20.62
N PHE A 377 -45.77 -8.61 20.82
CA PHE A 377 -46.05 -8.06 22.14
C PHE A 377 -47.50 -8.31 22.60
N GLN A 378 -48.31 -8.99 21.81
CA GLN A 378 -49.64 -9.43 22.15
C GLN A 378 -49.69 -10.91 22.60
N PRO A 379 -50.74 -11.31 23.34
CA PRO A 379 -50.90 -12.70 23.71
C PRO A 379 -51.06 -13.61 22.50
N THR A 380 -50.29 -14.71 22.50
CA THR A 380 -50.42 -15.76 21.49
C THR A 380 -51.80 -16.41 21.52
N THR A 381 -52.23 -17.01 20.40
CA THR A 381 -53.45 -17.83 20.36
C THR A 381 -53.14 -19.25 19.91
N VAL A 382 -54.07 -20.19 20.10
CA VAL A 382 -53.90 -21.58 19.66
C VAL A 382 -54.93 -21.94 18.61
N THR A 383 -54.46 -22.45 17.47
CA THR A 383 -55.28 -22.73 16.29
C THR A 383 -54.89 -24.05 15.62
N THR A 384 -55.63 -24.41 14.57
CA THR A 384 -55.17 -25.39 13.56
C THR A 384 -54.23 -24.67 12.59
N TYR A 385 -53.21 -25.38 12.10
CA TYR A 385 -52.25 -24.85 11.12
C TYR A 385 -52.95 -24.16 9.94
N LEU A 386 -52.51 -22.93 9.61
CA LEU A 386 -53.06 -22.06 8.56
C LEU A 386 -54.56 -21.72 8.72
N GLN A 387 -55.11 -21.84 9.93
CA GLN A 387 -56.50 -21.48 10.22
C GLN A 387 -56.62 -20.46 11.35
N GLU A 388 -57.70 -19.69 11.26
CA GLU A 388 -58.04 -18.59 12.16
C GLU A 388 -58.85 -18.97 13.42
N PRO A 389 -59.70 -20.02 13.46
CA PRO A 389 -60.55 -20.28 14.62
C PRO A 389 -59.78 -20.55 15.92
N VAL A 390 -60.21 -19.88 17.01
CA VAL A 390 -59.61 -20.01 18.37
C VAL A 390 -60.65 -20.56 19.38
N PRO A 391 -60.36 -21.66 20.10
CA PRO A 391 -59.28 -22.59 19.82
C PRO A 391 -59.62 -23.43 18.58
N GLY A 392 -58.61 -23.72 17.76
CA GLY A 392 -58.69 -24.70 16.67
C GLY A 392 -58.59 -26.13 17.20
N ASP A 393 -57.82 -26.99 16.54
CA ASP A 393 -57.51 -28.35 17.04
C ASP A 393 -56.44 -28.41 18.15
N GLY A 394 -55.84 -27.27 18.50
CA GLY A 394 -54.91 -27.17 19.62
C GLY A 394 -53.43 -27.41 19.26
N THR A 395 -53.12 -27.66 17.99
CA THR A 395 -51.80 -28.15 17.55
C THR A 395 -50.75 -27.06 17.36
N HIS A 396 -51.16 -25.81 17.07
CA HIS A 396 -50.22 -24.73 16.77
C HIS A 396 -50.46 -23.50 17.64
N VAL A 397 -49.37 -22.91 18.12
CA VAL A 397 -49.34 -21.53 18.61
C VAL A 397 -49.32 -20.62 17.39
N ARG A 398 -50.23 -19.64 17.35
CA ARG A 398 -50.35 -18.68 16.26
C ARG A 398 -49.90 -17.31 16.74
N ILE A 399 -49.00 -16.72 15.96
CA ILE A 399 -48.64 -15.30 16.00
C ILE A 399 -49.54 -14.60 14.99
N GLU A 400 -50.35 -13.64 15.42
CA GLU A 400 -51.34 -13.01 14.54
C GLU A 400 -50.63 -12.14 13.50
N ASP A 401 -49.69 -11.32 13.96
CA ASP A 401 -48.78 -10.50 13.20
C ASP A 401 -47.53 -10.15 14.03
N TRP A 402 -46.38 -9.96 13.40
CA TRP A 402 -45.16 -9.56 14.11
C TRP A 402 -45.13 -8.03 14.32
N ASP A 403 -44.91 -7.59 15.57
CA ASP A 403 -44.72 -6.18 15.90
C ASP A 403 -43.33 -5.68 15.44
N VAL A 404 -42.31 -6.56 15.51
CA VAL A 404 -40.94 -6.28 15.08
C VAL A 404 -40.39 -7.50 14.33
N GLY A 405 -39.76 -7.26 13.18
CA GLY A 405 -39.23 -8.33 12.33
C GLY A 405 -40.32 -9.15 11.65
N THR A 406 -39.97 -10.35 11.19
CA THR A 406 -40.87 -11.31 10.54
C THR A 406 -40.19 -12.69 10.49
N THR A 407 -40.81 -13.68 9.87
CA THR A 407 -40.14 -14.93 9.48
C THR A 407 -40.20 -15.11 7.97
N GLU A 408 -39.31 -15.91 7.39
CA GLU A 408 -39.23 -16.18 5.95
C GLU A 408 -38.88 -17.66 5.71
N PRO A 409 -38.97 -18.19 4.47
CA PRO A 409 -38.51 -19.55 4.18
C PRO A 409 -37.09 -19.78 4.71
N GLY A 410 -36.84 -20.86 5.43
CA GLY A 410 -35.58 -21.10 6.16
C GLY A 410 -35.67 -20.93 7.67
N SER A 411 -36.56 -20.03 8.13
CA SER A 411 -36.88 -19.89 9.56
C SER A 411 -37.55 -21.16 10.11
N SER A 412 -38.08 -22.03 9.25
CA SER A 412 -38.70 -23.31 9.62
C SER A 412 -37.88 -24.08 10.66
N GLY A 413 -38.53 -24.49 11.75
CA GLY A 413 -37.90 -25.18 12.88
C GLY A 413 -37.31 -24.26 13.95
N SER A 414 -37.30 -22.94 13.75
CA SER A 414 -36.85 -21.98 14.76
C SER A 414 -37.71 -22.00 16.02
N PRO A 415 -37.13 -21.76 17.21
CA PRO A 415 -37.88 -21.70 18.46
C PRO A 415 -38.74 -20.43 18.56
N LEU A 416 -39.90 -20.56 19.22
CA LEU A 416 -40.70 -19.47 19.74
C LEU A 416 -40.61 -19.46 21.27
N PHE A 417 -40.10 -18.38 21.83
CA PHE A 417 -39.94 -18.19 23.27
C PHE A 417 -41.10 -17.40 23.87
N ASP A 418 -41.49 -17.73 25.10
CA ASP A 418 -42.44 -16.98 25.91
C ASP A 418 -41.76 -15.80 26.65
N GLN A 419 -42.56 -15.04 27.40
CA GLN A 419 -42.07 -13.96 28.27
C GLN A 419 -41.06 -14.38 29.36
N ASN A 420 -40.86 -15.68 29.58
CA ASN A 420 -39.92 -16.22 30.56
C ASN A 420 -38.70 -16.87 29.89
N HIS A 421 -38.46 -16.61 28.60
CA HIS A 421 -37.33 -17.16 27.85
C HIS A 421 -37.40 -18.69 27.66
N ARG A 422 -38.62 -19.26 27.59
CA ARG A 422 -38.83 -20.70 27.40
C ARG A 422 -39.52 -21.00 26.09
N VAL A 423 -39.05 -22.03 25.39
CA VAL A 423 -39.64 -22.48 24.13
C VAL A 423 -41.05 -23.02 24.34
N ILE A 424 -42.02 -22.48 23.60
CA ILE A 424 -43.43 -22.87 23.56
C ILE A 424 -43.85 -23.51 22.23
N GLY A 425 -42.98 -23.47 21.22
CA GLY A 425 -43.15 -24.16 19.95
C GLY A 425 -41.99 -23.94 18.97
N GLN A 426 -42.03 -24.60 17.82
CA GLN A 426 -41.07 -24.41 16.73
C GLN A 426 -41.78 -24.08 15.41
N LEU A 427 -41.18 -23.24 14.55
CA LEU A 427 -41.87 -22.72 13.37
C LEU A 427 -42.24 -23.83 12.39
N HIS A 428 -43.53 -23.94 12.06
CA HIS A 428 -43.99 -24.75 10.93
C HIS A 428 -44.07 -23.89 9.67
N GLY A 429 -44.56 -22.65 9.80
CA GLY A 429 -44.55 -21.66 8.73
C GLY A 429 -45.78 -20.75 8.80
N GLY A 430 -45.98 -19.96 7.76
CA GLY A 430 -47.09 -19.03 7.66
C GLY A 430 -46.98 -18.17 6.41
N PHE A 431 -47.64 -17.02 6.44
CA PHE A 431 -47.69 -16.09 5.31
C PHE A 431 -46.94 -14.78 5.59
N ALA A 432 -46.33 -14.66 6.78
CA ALA A 432 -45.56 -13.48 7.16
C ALA A 432 -44.38 -13.27 6.19
N SER A 433 -44.08 -12.01 5.91
CA SER A 433 -42.86 -11.58 5.23
C SER A 433 -42.68 -10.08 5.44
N CYS A 434 -41.55 -9.52 4.99
CA CYS A 434 -41.36 -8.06 5.03
C CYS A 434 -42.40 -7.26 4.24
N THR A 435 -43.18 -7.92 3.38
CA THR A 435 -44.26 -7.28 2.60
C THR A 435 -45.66 -7.72 3.03
N SER A 436 -45.78 -8.66 3.97
CA SER A 436 -47.04 -9.24 4.43
C SER A 436 -47.06 -9.36 5.95
N GLN A 437 -47.84 -8.50 6.61
CA GLN A 437 -48.15 -8.61 8.04
C GLN A 437 -49.33 -9.57 8.22
N THR A 438 -49.01 -10.85 8.23
CA THR A 438 -49.96 -11.96 8.39
C THR A 438 -49.36 -13.00 9.31
N SER A 439 -50.15 -14.00 9.68
CA SER A 439 -49.78 -14.92 10.75
C SER A 439 -48.71 -15.94 10.39
N ASP A 440 -48.01 -16.37 11.44
CA ASP A 440 -47.16 -17.56 11.48
C ASP A 440 -47.69 -18.56 12.52
N TRP A 441 -47.41 -19.84 12.28
CA TRP A 441 -47.83 -20.94 13.12
C TRP A 441 -46.62 -21.77 13.56
N TYR A 442 -46.51 -21.94 14.87
CA TYR A 442 -45.49 -22.73 15.54
C TYR A 442 -46.12 -24.00 16.09
N GLY A 443 -45.55 -25.16 15.75
CA GLY A 443 -45.96 -26.43 16.30
C GLY A 443 -45.83 -26.41 17.82
N ARG A 444 -46.93 -26.64 18.53
CA ARG A 444 -47.01 -26.34 19.95
C ARG A 444 -46.24 -27.36 20.79
N PHE A 445 -45.32 -26.90 21.63
CA PHE A 445 -44.43 -27.75 22.43
C PHE A 445 -45.22 -28.70 23.36
N ALA A 446 -46.29 -28.20 23.99
CA ALA A 446 -47.20 -29.01 24.79
C ALA A 446 -47.87 -30.16 24.01
N GLY A 447 -48.19 -29.94 22.73
CA GLY A 447 -48.72 -30.97 21.83
C GLY A 447 -47.65 -32.01 21.46
N SER A 448 -46.42 -31.56 21.22
CA SER A 448 -45.25 -32.39 20.92
C SER A 448 -44.78 -33.23 22.13
N TRP A 449 -45.09 -32.80 23.36
CA TRP A 449 -44.68 -33.46 24.61
C TRP A 449 -45.02 -34.95 24.66
N THR A 450 -46.28 -35.29 24.36
CA THR A 450 -46.78 -36.67 24.39
C THR A 450 -46.47 -37.45 23.11
N ALA A 451 -46.03 -36.76 22.05
CA ALA A 451 -45.68 -37.35 20.77
C ALA A 451 -44.21 -37.84 20.70
N GLY A 452 -43.42 -37.62 21.76
CA GLY A 452 -42.08 -38.21 21.89
C GLY A 452 -41.12 -37.39 22.75
N LEU A 453 -41.29 -36.07 22.83
CA LEU A 453 -40.36 -35.19 23.55
C LEU A 453 -40.18 -35.57 25.03
N SER A 454 -41.27 -35.93 25.72
CA SER A 454 -41.23 -36.29 27.15
C SER A 454 -40.24 -37.42 27.48
N THR A 455 -40.03 -38.36 26.56
CA THR A 455 -39.12 -39.49 26.78
C THR A 455 -37.64 -39.10 26.84
N HIS A 456 -37.28 -37.96 26.23
CA HIS A 456 -35.91 -37.45 26.14
C HIS A 456 -35.68 -36.24 27.02
N LEU A 457 -36.67 -35.34 27.10
CA LEU A 457 -36.54 -34.08 27.82
C LEU A 457 -36.94 -34.18 29.30
N ASP A 458 -37.71 -35.20 29.69
CA ASP A 458 -37.95 -35.55 31.11
C ASP A 458 -37.70 -37.04 31.36
N PRO A 459 -36.45 -37.54 31.19
CA PRO A 459 -36.14 -38.96 31.26
C PRO A 459 -36.36 -39.54 32.67
N GLY A 460 -36.31 -38.68 33.70
CA GLY A 460 -36.61 -39.04 35.09
C GLY A 460 -38.10 -39.07 35.41
N ASN A 461 -38.98 -38.67 34.48
CA ASN A 461 -40.41 -38.48 34.70
C ASN A 461 -40.69 -37.65 35.97
N THR A 462 -39.97 -36.54 36.09
CA THR A 462 -40.06 -35.59 37.21
C THR A 462 -41.42 -34.90 37.26
N GLY A 463 -42.12 -34.83 36.13
CA GLY A 463 -43.38 -34.09 35.99
C GLY A 463 -43.18 -32.58 35.89
N ALA A 464 -41.96 -32.12 35.60
CA ALA A 464 -41.69 -30.71 35.34
C ALA A 464 -42.49 -30.23 34.13
N THR A 465 -43.19 -29.11 34.29
CA THR A 465 -43.89 -28.44 33.19
C THR A 465 -43.03 -27.40 32.49
N THR A 466 -41.92 -27.01 33.12
CA THR A 466 -41.00 -25.98 32.62
C THR A 466 -39.56 -26.31 32.99
N VAL A 467 -38.63 -25.94 32.12
CA VAL A 467 -37.17 -25.93 32.35
C VAL A 467 -36.62 -24.61 31.80
N ASP A 468 -35.65 -24.00 32.48
CA ASP A 468 -35.02 -22.74 32.05
C ASP A 468 -33.85 -22.98 31.09
N THR A 469 -33.51 -21.97 30.29
CA THR A 469 -32.31 -21.97 29.45
C THR A 469 -31.06 -22.08 30.31
N ILE A 470 -30.12 -22.92 29.91
CA ILE A 470 -28.81 -23.04 30.55
C ILE A 470 -27.72 -22.70 29.55
N SER A 471 -26.69 -21.99 29.99
CA SER A 471 -25.50 -21.78 29.18
C SER A 471 -24.79 -23.12 28.94
N GLY A 472 -24.28 -23.33 27.73
CA GLY A 472 -23.34 -24.42 27.48
C GLY A 472 -21.91 -24.07 27.91
N ALA A 473 -21.65 -22.85 28.39
CA ALA A 473 -20.40 -22.47 29.06
C ALA A 473 -20.54 -22.59 30.60
N GLY A 474 -19.47 -23.08 31.25
CA GLY A 474 -19.34 -23.07 32.72
C GLY A 474 -18.85 -21.70 33.19
N LEU A 475 -17.69 -21.65 33.84
CA LEU A 475 -16.92 -20.42 34.04
C LEU A 475 -16.65 -19.69 32.70
N THR A 476 -16.99 -18.41 32.59
CA THR A 476 -16.60 -17.56 31.45
C THR A 476 -15.39 -16.68 31.78
N VAL A 477 -14.55 -16.39 30.79
CA VAL A 477 -13.29 -15.63 30.94
C VAL A 477 -13.21 -14.53 29.89
N SER A 478 -13.00 -13.29 30.31
CA SER A 478 -12.86 -12.13 29.42
C SER A 478 -11.68 -11.25 29.81
N PRO A 479 -10.79 -10.84 28.88
CA PRO A 479 -10.75 -11.24 27.48
C PRO A 479 -10.35 -12.73 27.32
N SER A 480 -10.68 -13.36 26.20
CA SER A 480 -10.26 -14.74 25.87
C SER A 480 -9.17 -14.80 24.80
N ALA A 481 -8.83 -13.65 24.21
CA ALA A 481 -7.82 -13.54 23.17
C ALA A 481 -6.39 -13.73 23.71
N SER A 482 -5.51 -14.27 22.86
CA SER A 482 -4.07 -14.36 23.17
C SER A 482 -3.44 -12.98 23.32
N VAL A 483 -2.44 -12.86 24.19
CA VAL A 483 -1.77 -11.59 24.51
C VAL A 483 -0.32 -11.62 24.03
N LEU A 484 0.14 -10.51 23.44
CA LEU A 484 1.54 -10.31 23.06
C LEU A 484 2.18 -9.20 23.91
N HIS A 485 3.28 -9.52 24.58
CA HIS A 485 4.13 -8.57 25.30
C HIS A 485 5.44 -8.40 24.55
N ILE A 486 5.83 -7.15 24.26
CA ILE A 486 7.03 -6.86 23.48
C ILE A 486 7.94 -5.92 24.27
N GLY A 487 9.24 -6.23 24.37
CA GLY A 487 10.19 -5.36 25.04
C GLY A 487 11.66 -5.68 24.77
N LEU A 488 12.53 -4.72 25.10
CA LEU A 488 13.97 -4.89 25.00
C LEU A 488 14.47 -5.92 26.02
N PRO A 489 15.65 -6.55 25.80
CA PRO A 489 16.36 -7.23 26.88
C PRO A 489 16.53 -6.28 28.08
N GLY A 490 15.92 -6.62 29.23
CA GLY A 490 15.86 -5.77 30.42
C GLY A 490 14.60 -4.90 30.58
N GLY A 491 13.70 -4.89 29.60
CA GLY A 491 12.48 -4.09 29.57
C GLY A 491 12.69 -2.62 29.18
N PRO A 492 11.63 -1.80 29.18
CA PRO A 492 10.23 -2.13 29.53
C PRO A 492 9.52 -2.96 28.46
N PHE A 493 8.42 -3.61 28.84
CA PHE A 493 7.56 -4.41 27.96
C PHE A 493 6.19 -3.73 27.78
N THR A 494 5.56 -3.92 26.62
CA THR A 494 4.16 -3.55 26.37
C THR A 494 3.23 -4.44 27.18
N ASP A 495 2.07 -3.88 27.55
CA ASP A 495 1.00 -4.56 28.30
C ASP A 495 1.51 -5.39 29.48
N PRO A 496 2.34 -4.82 30.38
CA PRO A 496 3.00 -5.60 31.43
C PRO A 496 2.01 -6.23 32.44
N THR A 497 0.74 -5.86 32.35
CA THR A 497 -0.35 -6.37 33.16
C THR A 497 -1.61 -6.49 32.32
N VAL A 498 -2.30 -7.63 32.41
CA VAL A 498 -3.62 -7.89 31.81
C VAL A 498 -4.57 -8.35 32.91
N VAL A 499 -5.80 -7.85 32.89
CA VAL A 499 -6.83 -8.21 33.88
C VAL A 499 -7.89 -9.07 33.19
N TYR A 500 -8.09 -10.27 33.70
CA TYR A 500 -9.14 -11.19 33.26
C TYR A 500 -10.31 -11.14 34.23
N THR A 501 -11.52 -10.94 33.73
CA THR A 501 -12.77 -11.10 34.46
C THR A 501 -13.30 -12.50 34.26
N LEU A 502 -13.43 -13.22 35.37
CA LEU A 502 -14.04 -14.53 35.46
C LEU A 502 -15.49 -14.35 35.91
N SER A 503 -16.45 -14.92 35.19
CA SER A 503 -17.88 -14.79 35.49
C SER A 503 -18.59 -16.14 35.53
N ASN A 504 -19.63 -16.24 36.35
CA ASN A 504 -20.48 -17.41 36.46
C ASN A 504 -21.88 -17.11 35.92
N PRO A 505 -22.17 -17.48 34.67
CA PRO A 505 -23.50 -17.35 34.09
C PRO A 505 -24.47 -18.45 34.57
N SER A 506 -23.99 -19.48 35.26
CA SER A 506 -24.80 -20.63 35.66
C SER A 506 -25.67 -20.36 36.90
N PRO A 507 -26.81 -21.05 37.06
CA PRO A 507 -27.68 -20.94 38.23
C PRO A 507 -27.09 -21.60 39.49
N ASP A 508 -25.95 -22.27 39.40
CA ASP A 508 -25.23 -22.90 40.51
C ASP A 508 -23.88 -22.20 40.77
N PRO A 509 -23.32 -22.27 41.99
CA PRO A 509 -21.99 -21.72 42.25
C PRO A 509 -20.88 -22.46 41.50
N VAL A 510 -19.98 -21.71 40.86
CA VAL A 510 -18.81 -22.24 40.13
C VAL A 510 -17.55 -22.13 40.99
N SER A 511 -16.80 -23.23 41.14
CA SER A 511 -15.46 -23.25 41.74
C SER A 511 -14.43 -23.19 40.62
N TYR A 512 -13.45 -22.29 40.69
CA TYR A 512 -12.46 -22.10 39.63
C TYR A 512 -11.01 -22.27 40.10
N SER A 513 -10.12 -22.57 39.16
CA SER A 513 -8.65 -22.62 39.31
C SER A 513 -7.98 -21.99 38.09
N VAL A 514 -7.09 -21.02 38.29
CA VAL A 514 -6.27 -20.41 37.23
C VAL A 514 -4.82 -20.85 37.41
N SER A 515 -4.22 -21.42 36.38
CA SER A 515 -2.87 -21.98 36.45
C SER A 515 -1.99 -21.66 35.24
N LEU A 516 -0.67 -21.75 35.42
CA LEU A 516 0.37 -21.56 34.40
C LEU A 516 1.03 -22.90 34.05
N THR A 517 1.47 -23.06 32.80
CA THR A 517 2.12 -24.30 32.31
C THR A 517 3.64 -24.32 32.49
N SER A 518 4.31 -23.18 32.31
CA SER A 518 5.77 -23.06 32.16
C SER A 518 6.42 -22.21 33.25
N SER A 519 5.74 -21.15 33.68
CA SER A 519 6.11 -20.16 34.69
C SER A 519 7.50 -19.51 34.53
N PHE A 520 7.86 -19.04 33.33
CA PHE A 520 9.17 -18.39 33.10
C PHE A 520 9.28 -16.95 33.62
N GLY A 521 8.25 -16.43 34.28
CA GLY A 521 8.25 -15.10 34.89
C GLY A 521 6.91 -14.39 34.91
N ILE A 522 5.85 -14.98 34.34
CA ILE A 522 4.47 -14.50 34.47
C ILE A 522 3.92 -14.85 35.87
N LEU A 523 3.13 -13.94 36.44
CA LEU A 523 2.51 -14.04 37.77
C LEU A 523 0.99 -13.89 37.68
N LEU A 524 0.26 -14.60 38.54
CA LEU A 524 -1.19 -14.52 38.73
C LEU A 524 -1.49 -13.79 40.05
N ASP A 525 -2.19 -12.65 40.00
CA ASP A 525 -2.43 -11.75 41.14
C ASP A 525 -1.16 -11.40 41.91
N GLY A 526 -0.05 -11.23 41.19
CA GLY A 526 1.28 -10.97 41.76
C GLY A 526 1.91 -12.16 42.50
N GLN A 527 1.34 -13.37 42.35
CA GLN A 527 1.78 -14.61 42.99
C GLN A 527 2.06 -15.71 41.95
N THR A 528 2.59 -16.85 42.41
CA THR A 528 2.80 -18.05 41.58
C THR A 528 1.51 -18.84 41.44
N SER A 529 1.31 -19.48 40.28
CA SER A 529 0.23 -20.43 40.00
C SER A 529 0.09 -21.56 41.06
N PRO A 530 -1.14 -22.02 41.39
CA PRO A 530 -2.44 -21.57 40.86
C PRO A 530 -3.17 -20.55 41.76
N VAL A 531 -4.15 -19.84 41.20
CA VAL A 531 -5.12 -19.00 41.93
C VAL A 531 -6.49 -19.68 41.89
N THR A 532 -7.14 -19.89 43.04
CA THR A 532 -8.42 -20.62 43.12
C THR A 532 -9.50 -19.81 43.84
N GLY A 533 -10.77 -20.01 43.47
CA GLY A 533 -11.89 -19.34 44.14
C GLY A 533 -13.26 -19.96 43.86
N VAL A 534 -14.32 -19.31 44.35
CA VAL A 534 -15.72 -19.69 44.11
C VAL A 534 -16.52 -18.45 43.72
N LEU A 535 -17.26 -18.55 42.62
CA LEU A 535 -18.21 -17.55 42.13
C LEU A 535 -19.63 -17.96 42.54
N SER A 536 -20.41 -17.00 43.05
CA SER A 536 -21.82 -17.22 43.36
C SER A 536 -22.63 -17.51 42.09
N ALA A 537 -23.72 -18.27 42.25
CA ALA A 537 -24.73 -18.47 41.21
C ALA A 537 -25.29 -17.15 40.66
N GLY A 538 -25.73 -17.15 39.40
CA GLY A 538 -26.51 -16.06 38.80
C GLY A 538 -25.75 -14.74 38.63
N GLY A 539 -24.53 -14.80 38.08
CA GLY A 539 -23.75 -13.62 37.71
C GLY A 539 -22.63 -13.23 38.69
N GLY A 540 -22.16 -14.15 39.55
CA GLY A 540 -20.96 -13.90 40.35
C GLY A 540 -19.73 -13.68 39.47
N SER A 541 -18.90 -12.70 39.79
CA SER A 541 -17.67 -12.42 39.03
C SER A 541 -16.48 -12.05 39.92
N THR A 542 -15.28 -12.22 39.39
CA THR A 542 -14.02 -11.82 40.03
C THR A 542 -12.96 -11.50 38.97
N ASN A 543 -11.87 -10.83 39.37
CA ASN A 543 -10.77 -10.51 38.46
C ASN A 543 -9.52 -11.29 38.86
N VAL A 544 -8.81 -11.80 37.86
CA VAL A 544 -7.46 -12.37 37.97
C VAL A 544 -6.52 -11.53 37.14
N THR A 545 -5.50 -10.97 37.77
CA THR A 545 -4.51 -10.11 37.14
C THR A 545 -3.29 -10.91 36.74
N VAL A 546 -3.03 -11.00 35.44
CA VAL A 546 -1.80 -11.58 34.90
C VAL A 546 -0.77 -10.47 34.73
N SER A 547 0.45 -10.67 35.23
CA SER A 547 1.51 -9.65 35.17
C SER A 547 2.87 -10.23 34.84
N LEU A 548 3.69 -9.43 34.16
CA LEU A 548 5.09 -9.73 33.88
C LEU A 548 5.94 -9.48 35.13
N GLY A 549 6.43 -10.54 35.76
CA GLY A 549 7.30 -10.47 36.92
C GLY A 549 8.73 -10.06 36.59
N ALA A 550 9.50 -9.67 37.61
CA ALA A 550 10.87 -9.17 37.45
C ALA A 550 11.85 -10.16 36.79
N ALA A 551 11.53 -11.47 36.79
CA ALA A 551 12.34 -12.50 36.14
C ALA A 551 12.42 -12.32 34.62
N ILE A 552 11.38 -11.73 34.01
CA ILE A 552 11.30 -11.50 32.56
C ILE A 552 12.40 -10.54 32.07
N ASN A 553 12.83 -9.60 32.91
CA ASN A 553 13.92 -8.67 32.57
C ASN A 553 15.29 -9.37 32.38
N SER A 554 15.42 -10.64 32.78
CA SER A 554 16.66 -11.42 32.62
C SER A 554 16.63 -12.37 31.43
N LEU A 555 15.54 -12.40 30.66
CA LEU A 555 15.43 -13.24 29.48
C LEU A 555 16.38 -12.77 28.37
N ALA A 556 16.99 -13.72 27.66
CA ALA A 556 17.74 -13.43 26.45
C ALA A 556 16.78 -13.07 25.30
N ALA A 557 17.31 -12.46 24.24
CA ALA A 557 16.49 -12.18 23.06
C ALA A 557 15.88 -13.47 22.49
N GLY A 558 14.59 -13.46 22.18
CA GLY A 558 13.82 -14.62 21.76
C GLY A 558 12.32 -14.50 22.06
N VAL A 559 11.57 -15.55 21.73
CA VAL A 559 10.13 -15.67 21.95
C VAL A 559 9.85 -16.71 23.04
N TYR A 560 9.03 -16.34 24.02
CA TYR A 560 8.65 -17.18 25.15
C TYR A 560 7.12 -17.26 25.24
N ILE A 561 6.56 -18.45 25.41
CA ILE A 561 5.11 -18.70 25.36
C ILE A 561 4.65 -19.33 26.68
N GLU A 562 3.55 -18.81 27.24
CA GLU A 562 2.91 -19.29 28.46
C GLU A 562 1.41 -19.48 28.23
N ASP A 563 0.91 -20.68 28.47
CA ASP A 563 -0.54 -20.93 28.50
C ASP A 563 -1.09 -20.72 29.92
N ILE A 564 -2.16 -19.93 30.01
CA ILE A 564 -2.92 -19.68 31.24
C ILE A 564 -4.22 -20.47 31.16
N ILE A 565 -4.38 -21.42 32.09
CA ILE A 565 -5.52 -22.34 32.12
C ILE A 565 -6.50 -21.87 33.19
N PHE A 566 -7.69 -21.42 32.78
CA PHE A 566 -8.81 -21.05 33.63
C PHE A 566 -9.80 -22.21 33.69
N GLU A 567 -9.75 -22.99 34.76
CA GLU A 567 -10.56 -24.19 34.95
C GLU A 567 -11.79 -23.92 35.82
N ASP A 568 -12.96 -24.32 35.36
CA ASP A 568 -14.16 -24.60 36.16
C ASP A 568 -14.03 -26.00 36.77
N VAL A 569 -13.66 -26.03 38.05
CA VAL A 569 -13.41 -27.25 38.82
C VAL A 569 -14.72 -28.03 39.08
N THR A 570 -15.89 -27.40 38.94
CA THR A 570 -17.18 -28.07 39.23
C THR A 570 -17.55 -29.06 38.14
N ASN A 571 -17.14 -28.80 36.90
CA ASN A 571 -17.43 -29.61 35.73
C ASN A 571 -16.18 -29.95 34.91
N THR A 572 -14.98 -29.64 35.43
CA THR A 572 -13.65 -29.92 34.83
C THR A 572 -13.39 -29.27 33.48
N ARG A 573 -14.14 -28.21 33.14
CA ARG A 573 -13.95 -27.47 31.89
C ARG A 573 -12.86 -26.43 32.05
N SER A 574 -12.16 -26.08 30.98
CA SER A 574 -11.11 -25.07 31.02
C SER A 574 -11.09 -24.18 29.79
N THR A 575 -10.90 -22.89 29.99
CA THR A 575 -10.50 -21.92 28.96
C THR A 575 -8.99 -21.75 29.03
N ILE A 576 -8.31 -21.77 27.88
CA ILE A 576 -6.86 -21.55 27.79
C ILE A 576 -6.61 -20.23 27.07
N VAL A 577 -5.81 -19.35 27.67
CA VAL A 577 -5.36 -18.10 27.02
C VAL A 577 -3.84 -18.09 26.95
N THR A 578 -3.31 -17.90 25.75
CA THR A 578 -1.86 -17.91 25.50
C THR A 578 -1.27 -16.51 25.62
N HIS A 579 -0.22 -16.36 26.42
CA HIS A 579 0.62 -15.17 26.51
C HIS A 579 1.95 -15.42 25.81
N THR A 580 2.32 -14.54 24.87
CA THR A 580 3.62 -14.53 24.21
C THR A 580 4.43 -13.35 24.72
N VAL A 581 5.65 -13.59 25.20
CA VAL A 581 6.62 -12.57 25.57
C VAL A 581 7.75 -12.58 24.55
N GLU A 582 7.89 -11.49 23.81
CA GLU A 582 8.95 -11.27 22.85
C GLU A 582 10.01 -10.34 23.44
N VAL A 583 11.24 -10.84 23.50
CA VAL A 583 12.40 -10.13 24.03
C VAL A 583 13.33 -9.82 22.86
N GLY A 584 13.51 -8.57 22.50
CA GLY A 584 14.27 -8.14 21.30
C GLY A 584 13.90 -6.72 20.88
N GLN A 585 14.78 -6.01 20.16
CA GLN A 585 14.43 -4.66 19.67
C GLN A 585 13.36 -4.74 18.59
N THR A 586 12.46 -3.77 18.56
CA THR A 586 11.42 -3.59 17.52
C THR A 586 11.93 -2.81 16.32
N LEU A 587 13.24 -2.64 16.14
CA LEU A 587 13.73 -1.68 15.19
C LEU A 587 13.59 -2.19 13.76
N VAL A 588 12.91 -1.37 12.98
CA VAL A 588 13.01 -1.35 11.53
C VAL A 588 13.95 -0.20 11.19
N SER A 589 14.97 -0.46 10.38
CA SER A 589 15.89 0.58 9.89
C SER A 589 15.59 0.90 8.44
N VAL A 590 15.50 2.20 8.10
CA VAL A 590 15.29 2.68 6.73
C VAL A 590 16.56 3.37 6.24
N THR A 591 17.14 2.87 5.14
CA THR A 591 18.36 3.42 4.52
C THR A 591 18.16 3.62 3.02
N PRO A 592 18.73 4.65 2.38
CA PRO A 592 19.56 5.70 2.97
C PRO A 592 18.75 6.70 3.83
N ASN A 593 19.45 7.52 4.62
CA ASN A 593 18.87 8.60 5.40
C ASN A 593 19.00 9.94 4.66
N VAL A 594 18.49 9.98 3.43
CA VAL A 594 18.45 11.16 2.58
C VAL A 594 17.04 11.32 2.00
N ASP A 595 16.66 12.55 1.72
CA ASP A 595 15.35 12.92 1.17
C ASP A 595 15.37 12.88 -0.37
N LEU A 596 14.19 12.88 -1.00
CA LEU A 596 14.08 12.96 -2.47
C LEU A 596 13.88 14.41 -2.91
N GLU A 597 14.88 15.00 -3.56
CA GLU A 597 14.74 16.28 -4.25
C GLU A 597 14.76 16.09 -5.76
N THR A 598 13.71 16.54 -6.45
CA THR A 598 13.59 16.40 -7.90
C THR A 598 12.78 17.55 -8.50
N GLY A 599 12.86 17.71 -9.82
CA GLY A 599 12.02 18.62 -10.56
C GLY A 599 11.76 18.13 -11.98
N GLY A 600 10.95 18.87 -12.72
CA GLY A 600 10.67 18.63 -14.12
C GLY A 600 9.99 19.82 -14.78
N PRO A 601 9.88 19.85 -16.12
CA PRO A 601 9.21 20.94 -16.81
C PRO A 601 7.72 20.98 -16.47
N LEU A 602 7.06 22.09 -16.82
CA LEU A 602 5.60 22.19 -16.73
C LEU A 602 4.95 21.03 -17.49
N ALA A 603 3.95 20.39 -16.88
CA ALA A 603 3.28 19.19 -17.37
C ALA A 603 4.12 17.89 -17.41
N GLY A 604 5.35 17.90 -16.88
CA GLY A 604 6.24 16.75 -16.84
C GLY A 604 6.97 16.49 -18.17
N PRO A 605 7.75 15.41 -18.26
CA PRO A 605 7.81 14.29 -17.33
C PRO A 605 8.59 14.61 -16.04
N PHE A 606 8.24 13.93 -14.96
CA PHE A 606 9.00 13.92 -13.70
C PHE A 606 9.56 12.52 -13.49
N THR A 607 10.89 12.39 -13.43
CA THR A 607 11.58 11.10 -13.45
C THR A 607 12.36 10.80 -12.17
N GLY A 608 12.40 11.73 -11.20
CA GLY A 608 13.11 11.53 -9.94
C GLY A 608 12.53 10.41 -9.10
N THR A 609 13.41 9.50 -8.67
CA THR A 609 13.10 8.38 -7.78
C THR A 609 14.25 8.13 -6.80
N ILE A 610 13.94 7.58 -5.63
CA ILE A 610 14.92 7.05 -4.67
C ILE A 610 14.45 5.71 -4.11
N ASP A 611 15.38 4.77 -3.92
CA ASP A 611 15.11 3.47 -3.31
C ASP A 611 15.50 3.48 -1.83
N TYR A 612 14.56 3.15 -0.96
CA TYR A 612 14.78 2.95 0.47
C TYR A 612 14.74 1.46 0.82
N THR A 613 15.82 0.93 1.39
CA THR A 613 15.87 -0.39 2.02
C THR A 613 15.39 -0.32 3.46
N VAL A 614 14.36 -1.09 3.77
CA VAL A 614 13.72 -1.22 5.07
C VAL A 614 14.08 -2.59 5.65
N THR A 615 14.86 -2.65 6.73
CA THR A 615 15.39 -3.90 7.32
C THR A 615 14.80 -4.12 8.70
N SER A 616 14.38 -5.34 9.01
CA SER A 616 13.90 -5.76 10.32
C SER A 616 15.05 -6.20 11.21
N GLU A 617 15.14 -5.66 12.41
CA GLU A 617 16.01 -6.17 13.48
C GLU A 617 15.24 -7.12 14.43
N ARG A 618 13.96 -7.38 14.16
CA ARG A 618 13.02 -8.11 15.02
C ARG A 618 13.06 -9.62 14.76
N PRO A 619 13.07 -10.49 15.79
CA PRO A 619 13.12 -11.95 15.59
C PRO A 619 11.81 -12.58 15.08
N THR A 620 10.69 -11.86 15.17
CA THR A 620 9.39 -12.25 14.61
C THR A 620 8.99 -11.34 13.46
N PRO A 621 8.02 -11.75 12.62
CA PRO A 621 7.56 -10.92 11.52
C PRO A 621 7.05 -9.54 11.96
N VAL A 622 7.30 -8.52 11.14
CA VAL A 622 6.84 -7.14 11.33
C VAL A 622 6.39 -6.53 10.02
N ASP A 623 5.25 -5.84 10.07
CA ASP A 623 4.72 -5.09 8.94
C ASP A 623 5.06 -3.61 9.10
N VAL A 624 5.52 -3.00 8.02
CA VAL A 624 5.86 -1.58 7.94
C VAL A 624 4.97 -0.94 6.90
N GLU A 625 4.02 -0.12 7.36
CA GLU A 625 3.18 0.66 6.46
C GLU A 625 3.92 1.93 6.04
N VAL A 626 4.00 2.15 4.74
CA VAL A 626 4.57 3.35 4.15
C VAL A 626 3.47 4.17 3.48
N THR A 627 3.32 5.41 3.93
CA THR A 627 2.30 6.35 3.43
C THR A 627 2.96 7.57 2.83
N ALA A 628 2.29 8.18 1.85
CA ALA A 628 2.63 9.51 1.34
C ALA A 628 1.43 10.45 1.54
N ASP A 629 1.70 11.68 1.96
CA ASP A 629 0.67 12.69 2.23
C ASP A 629 0.20 13.47 0.99
N ALA A 630 0.94 13.35 -0.12
CA ALA A 630 0.66 14.05 -1.36
C ALA A 630 0.42 13.08 -2.53
N ALA A 631 -0.66 13.29 -3.30
CA ALA A 631 -1.04 12.44 -4.42
C ALA A 631 -0.06 12.47 -5.61
N TRP A 632 0.80 13.47 -5.68
CA TRP A 632 1.88 13.57 -6.68
C TRP A 632 3.12 12.75 -6.29
N ILE A 633 3.17 12.18 -5.08
CA ILE A 633 4.19 11.19 -4.68
C ILE A 633 3.65 9.79 -5.03
N SER A 634 4.52 8.97 -5.60
CA SER A 634 4.27 7.56 -5.87
C SER A 634 5.13 6.67 -5.00
N LEU A 635 4.58 5.53 -4.58
CA LEU A 635 5.28 4.49 -3.82
C LEU A 635 5.30 3.22 -4.68
N ASN A 636 6.48 2.73 -5.05
CA ASN A 636 6.70 1.67 -6.04
C ASN A 636 6.00 1.94 -7.38
N GLY A 637 5.88 3.21 -7.78
CA GLY A 637 5.15 3.66 -8.97
C GLY A 637 3.61 3.60 -8.85
N GLY A 638 3.08 3.21 -7.69
CA GLY A 638 1.65 3.13 -7.38
C GLY A 638 1.17 4.23 -6.43
N THR A 639 0.03 3.99 -5.78
CA THR A 639 -0.61 4.88 -4.80
C THR A 639 -0.29 4.49 -3.35
N SER A 640 -0.30 5.46 -2.44
CA SER A 640 -0.23 5.24 -0.99
C SER A 640 -1.52 4.62 -0.43
N PRO A 641 -1.47 3.72 0.59
CA PRO A 641 -0.28 3.20 1.28
C PRO A 641 0.35 1.96 0.63
N VAL A 642 1.60 1.64 1.00
CA VAL A 642 2.31 0.39 0.70
C VAL A 642 2.69 -0.32 2.00
N THR A 643 2.52 -1.63 2.11
CA THR A 643 2.93 -2.39 3.29
C THR A 643 4.12 -3.30 2.97
N LEU A 644 5.20 -3.19 3.73
CA LEU A 644 6.39 -4.03 3.65
C LEU A 644 6.33 -5.08 4.76
N ASN A 645 6.38 -6.36 4.40
CA ASN A 645 6.27 -7.46 5.37
C ASN A 645 7.66 -8.08 5.56
N LEU A 646 8.22 -7.97 6.76
CA LEU A 646 9.57 -8.43 7.07
C LEU A 646 9.49 -9.62 8.01
N SER A 647 10.04 -10.77 7.64
CA SER A 647 9.79 -12.08 8.26
C SER A 647 10.60 -12.37 9.53
N GLY A 648 11.61 -11.56 9.84
CA GLY A 648 12.44 -11.73 11.03
C GLY A 648 13.76 -10.97 10.94
N THR A 649 14.70 -11.31 11.84
CA THR A 649 15.92 -10.50 12.01
C THR A 649 16.80 -10.58 10.77
N GLY A 650 17.14 -9.42 10.23
CA GLY A 650 17.97 -9.25 9.04
C GLY A 650 17.21 -9.33 7.72
N ASP A 651 15.90 -9.58 7.76
CA ASP A 651 15.07 -9.52 6.55
C ASP A 651 14.85 -8.07 6.11
N PHE A 652 14.77 -7.83 4.81
CA PHE A 652 14.65 -6.49 4.27
C PHE A 652 13.80 -6.44 3.01
N ASP A 653 13.19 -5.30 2.77
CA ASP A 653 12.49 -4.99 1.53
C ASP A 653 12.91 -3.60 1.01
N THR A 654 12.69 -3.34 -0.28
CA THR A 654 13.02 -2.07 -0.92
C THR A 654 11.77 -1.35 -1.39
N LEU A 655 11.68 -0.06 -1.07
CA LEU A 655 10.61 0.84 -1.49
C LEU A 655 11.17 1.94 -2.38
N THR A 656 10.71 2.01 -3.63
CA THR A 656 10.99 3.13 -4.53
C THR A 656 10.00 4.26 -4.28
N VAL A 657 10.47 5.41 -3.81
CA VAL A 657 9.69 6.66 -3.77
C VAL A 657 9.95 7.42 -5.06
N GLY A 658 8.91 7.88 -5.75
CA GLY A 658 9.02 8.61 -7.01
C GLY A 658 7.89 9.61 -7.23
N ILE A 659 7.84 10.24 -8.41
CA ILE A 659 6.79 11.22 -8.74
C ILE A 659 5.71 10.60 -9.63
N SER A 660 4.43 10.79 -9.27
CA SER A 660 3.27 10.25 -9.99
C SER A 660 2.82 11.19 -11.12
N SER A 661 2.00 10.69 -12.04
CA SER A 661 1.42 11.51 -13.12
C SER A 661 0.50 12.63 -12.63
N ALA A 662 0.06 12.61 -11.36
CA ALA A 662 -0.71 13.71 -10.78
C ALA A 662 0.08 15.03 -10.75
N ALA A 663 1.42 14.95 -10.69
CA ALA A 663 2.31 16.10 -10.77
C ALA A 663 2.15 16.90 -12.08
N ASN A 664 1.74 16.28 -13.18
CA ASN A 664 1.59 16.94 -14.48
C ASN A 664 0.51 18.04 -14.49
N SER A 665 -0.37 18.07 -13.47
CA SER A 665 -1.41 19.08 -13.32
C SER A 665 -1.00 20.27 -12.44
N LEU A 666 0.18 20.21 -11.83
CA LEU A 666 0.66 21.24 -10.92
C LEU A 666 1.15 22.47 -11.70
N SER A 667 0.89 23.65 -11.16
CA SER A 667 1.48 24.90 -11.65
C SER A 667 2.96 24.97 -11.29
N ALA A 668 3.72 25.81 -11.99
CA ALA A 668 5.13 26.05 -11.66
C ALA A 668 5.28 26.48 -10.19
N GLY A 669 6.28 25.94 -9.50
CA GLY A 669 6.54 26.18 -8.09
C GLY A 669 7.09 24.96 -7.36
N ILE A 670 7.46 25.15 -6.09
CA ILE A 670 8.01 24.11 -5.21
C ILE A 670 6.87 23.49 -4.41
N TYR A 671 6.82 22.16 -4.40
CA TYR A 671 5.88 21.35 -3.64
C TYR A 671 6.65 20.44 -2.69
N ASN A 672 6.23 20.40 -1.43
CA ASN A 672 6.81 19.50 -0.43
C ASN A 672 5.75 18.48 -0.02
N GLY A 673 6.19 17.24 0.19
CA GLY A 673 5.40 16.20 0.80
C GLY A 673 6.29 15.29 1.63
N THR A 674 5.68 14.40 2.39
CA THR A 674 6.37 13.53 3.34
C THR A 674 5.93 12.08 3.13
N VAL A 675 6.91 11.19 3.12
CA VAL A 675 6.73 9.73 3.17
C VAL A 675 6.96 9.25 4.60
N THR A 676 5.99 8.55 5.18
CA THR A 676 6.05 8.05 6.56
C THR A 676 6.14 6.53 6.57
N PHE A 677 7.19 6.00 7.19
CA PHE A 677 7.40 4.57 7.45
C PHE A 677 6.94 4.27 8.87
N THR A 678 5.88 3.49 9.01
CA THR A 678 5.24 3.16 10.29
C THR A 678 5.40 1.68 10.60
N ASN A 679 6.13 1.37 11.67
CA ASN A 679 6.13 0.01 12.23
C ASN A 679 4.78 -0.28 12.90
N LEU A 680 3.97 -1.15 12.30
CA LEU A 680 2.62 -1.48 12.77
C LEU A 680 2.61 -2.35 14.03
N ALA A 681 3.73 -2.99 14.37
CA ALA A 681 3.85 -3.80 15.59
C ALA A 681 4.22 -2.98 16.85
N GLY A 682 4.49 -1.68 16.71
CA GLY A 682 4.87 -0.78 17.81
C GLY A 682 6.34 -0.89 18.26
N GLY A 683 6.69 -0.16 19.34
CA GLY A 683 8.01 -0.24 20.00
C GLY A 683 9.16 0.62 19.45
N GLY A 684 8.99 1.30 18.31
CA GLY A 684 10.00 2.21 17.71
C GLY A 684 10.36 1.84 16.27
N GLY A 685 11.25 2.60 15.62
CA GLY A 685 11.71 2.35 14.24
C GLY A 685 10.90 3.06 13.13
N SER A 686 9.73 3.62 13.46
CA SER A 686 9.01 4.50 12.54
C SER A 686 9.82 5.77 12.25
N THR A 687 9.83 6.21 10.99
CA THR A 687 10.59 7.38 10.53
C THR A 687 9.90 8.04 9.34
N THR A 688 10.36 9.22 8.94
CA THR A 688 9.85 9.97 7.78
C THR A 688 10.97 10.34 6.82
N ARG A 689 10.63 10.56 5.55
CA ARG A 689 11.49 11.12 4.51
C ARG A 689 10.73 12.22 3.79
N ASP A 690 11.40 13.35 3.55
CA ASP A 690 10.80 14.45 2.82
C ASP A 690 10.99 14.24 1.31
N VAL A 691 10.04 14.75 0.55
CA VAL A 691 10.04 14.75 -0.91
C VAL A 691 9.77 16.18 -1.36
N MET A 692 10.73 16.78 -2.06
CA MET A 692 10.58 18.08 -2.70
C MET A 692 10.50 17.92 -4.21
N LEU A 693 9.43 18.45 -4.79
CA LEU A 693 9.18 18.51 -6.23
C LEU A 693 9.15 19.97 -6.69
N GLU A 694 10.09 20.36 -7.56
CA GLU A 694 10.06 21.65 -8.23
C GLU A 694 9.47 21.54 -9.65
N VAL A 695 8.30 22.14 -9.86
CA VAL A 695 7.60 22.12 -11.14
C VAL A 695 7.99 23.35 -11.95
N GLY A 696 8.39 23.14 -13.20
CA GLY A 696 8.88 24.18 -14.10
C GLY A 696 10.40 24.33 -14.14
N ARG A 697 11.14 23.59 -13.32
CA ARG A 697 12.61 23.50 -13.33
C ARG A 697 13.02 22.05 -13.27
N VAL A 698 13.98 21.66 -14.10
CA VAL A 698 14.60 20.33 -14.06
C VAL A 698 15.75 20.37 -13.08
N VAL A 699 15.80 19.41 -12.15
CA VAL A 699 16.83 19.32 -11.13
C VAL A 699 17.75 18.15 -11.45
N TYR A 700 19.06 18.42 -11.48
CA TYR A 700 20.10 17.40 -11.63
C TYR A 700 21.00 17.46 -10.40
N SER A 701 21.17 16.34 -9.71
CA SER A 701 21.96 16.27 -8.47
C SER A 701 23.22 15.45 -8.67
N ALA A 702 24.30 15.85 -8.00
CA ALA A 702 25.55 15.10 -8.03
C ALA A 702 25.38 13.74 -7.34
N THR A 703 25.98 12.70 -7.93
CA THR A 703 25.95 11.32 -7.40
C THR A 703 27.31 10.83 -6.92
N ASP A 704 28.37 11.62 -7.14
CA ASP A 704 29.75 11.34 -6.78
C ASP A 704 30.17 12.02 -5.46
N VAL A 705 29.19 12.38 -4.63
CA VAL A 705 29.33 13.03 -3.31
C VAL A 705 28.86 12.07 -2.20
N PRO A 706 29.36 12.20 -0.95
CA PRO A 706 30.25 13.26 -0.45
C PRO A 706 31.72 13.10 -0.87
N GLN A 707 32.44 14.22 -1.00
CA GLN A 707 33.89 14.25 -1.29
C GLN A 707 34.67 15.07 -0.25
N SER A 708 35.80 14.54 0.23
CA SER A 708 36.66 15.24 1.20
C SER A 708 37.45 16.38 0.56
N ILE A 709 37.42 17.55 1.19
CA ILE A 709 38.23 18.73 0.85
C ILE A 709 39.40 18.76 1.81
N ASN A 710 40.63 18.64 1.29
CA ASN A 710 41.86 18.70 2.09
C ASN A 710 42.57 20.04 1.88
N ASP A 711 43.37 20.45 2.87
CA ASP A 711 44.24 21.62 2.80
C ASP A 711 45.00 21.73 1.46
N ASN A 712 45.00 22.94 0.86
CA ASN A 712 45.74 23.27 -0.36
C ASN A 712 45.49 22.28 -1.51
N SER A 713 44.25 21.81 -1.67
CA SER A 713 43.88 20.84 -2.69
C SER A 713 42.65 21.26 -3.48
N THR A 714 42.53 20.70 -4.68
CA THR A 714 41.39 20.91 -5.57
C THR A 714 40.68 19.58 -5.80
N ILE A 715 39.36 19.57 -5.66
CA ILE A 715 38.48 18.48 -6.05
C ILE A 715 37.54 18.92 -7.17
N THR A 716 37.01 17.95 -7.90
CA THR A 716 36.02 18.16 -8.96
C THR A 716 34.88 17.17 -8.79
N SER A 717 33.65 17.65 -8.91
CA SER A 717 32.44 16.82 -9.00
C SER A 717 31.68 17.15 -10.28
N THR A 718 31.08 16.13 -10.90
CA THR A 718 30.46 16.25 -12.22
C THR A 718 29.00 15.80 -12.20
N ILE A 719 28.13 16.64 -12.77
CA ILE A 719 26.75 16.32 -13.09
C ILE A 719 26.64 16.16 -14.61
N ASN A 720 26.21 14.99 -15.08
CA ASN A 720 25.89 14.78 -16.49
C ASN A 720 24.41 15.14 -16.73
N VAL A 721 24.16 16.12 -17.60
CA VAL A 721 22.83 16.52 -18.04
C VAL A 721 22.55 15.86 -19.41
N PRO A 722 21.67 14.85 -19.49
CA PRO A 722 21.43 14.12 -20.73
C PRO A 722 20.49 14.84 -21.70
N ASP A 723 19.64 15.73 -21.19
CA ASP A 723 18.56 16.35 -21.95
C ASP A 723 19.06 17.53 -22.79
N ASP A 724 18.60 17.59 -24.05
CA ASP A 724 18.90 18.67 -24.99
C ASP A 724 17.82 19.75 -24.89
N PHE A 725 18.15 20.83 -24.18
CA PHE A 725 17.25 21.98 -24.02
C PHE A 725 18.07 23.27 -23.96
N CYS A 726 17.37 24.36 -24.27
CA CYS A 726 17.92 25.68 -24.11
C CYS A 726 17.71 26.20 -22.68
N ILE A 727 18.77 26.70 -22.07
CA ILE A 727 18.74 27.22 -20.71
C ILE A 727 18.01 28.57 -20.69
N GLY A 728 16.92 28.65 -19.95
CA GLY A 728 16.27 29.92 -19.62
C GLY A 728 16.83 30.57 -18.35
N ASP A 729 17.21 29.74 -17.37
CA ASP A 729 17.70 30.16 -16.05
C ASP A 729 18.38 28.99 -15.33
N VAL A 730 19.40 29.25 -14.50
CA VAL A 730 20.13 28.25 -13.72
C VAL A 730 20.27 28.71 -12.27
N ASN A 731 19.86 27.88 -11.33
CA ASN A 731 20.21 27.98 -9.92
C ASN A 731 21.13 26.84 -9.51
N VAL A 732 21.96 27.07 -8.49
CA VAL A 732 22.90 26.06 -7.96
C VAL A 732 22.70 25.94 -6.45
N ASP A 733 22.29 24.77 -5.97
CA ASP A 733 22.32 24.46 -4.55
C ASP A 733 23.69 23.92 -4.17
N LEU A 734 24.24 24.39 -3.06
CA LEU A 734 25.56 24.00 -2.58
C LEU A 734 25.53 23.73 -1.08
N ASP A 735 26.01 22.55 -0.68
CA ASP A 735 26.22 22.14 0.70
C ASP A 735 27.68 21.66 0.89
N ILE A 736 28.47 22.48 1.58
CA ILE A 736 29.85 22.21 1.98
C ILE A 736 29.96 22.41 3.49
N THR A 737 30.44 21.39 4.20
CA THR A 737 30.93 21.56 5.57
C THR A 737 32.40 21.94 5.55
N HIS A 738 32.78 23.07 6.15
CA HIS A 738 34.16 23.55 6.26
C HIS A 738 34.31 24.51 7.44
N THR A 739 35.41 24.43 8.18
CA THR A 739 35.65 25.28 9.37
C THR A 739 36.17 26.69 9.06
N TYR A 740 36.36 27.01 7.78
CA TYR A 740 36.79 28.33 7.33
C TYR A 740 36.49 28.53 5.83
N ILE A 741 35.35 29.13 5.47
CA ILE A 741 34.94 29.24 4.06
C ILE A 741 35.71 30.31 3.27
N GLY A 742 36.44 31.21 3.96
CA GLY A 742 37.36 32.17 3.35
C GLY A 742 38.59 31.54 2.68
N ASP A 743 38.77 30.23 2.80
CA ASP A 743 39.83 29.49 2.12
C ASP A 743 39.39 28.91 0.77
N LEU A 744 38.07 28.85 0.54
CA LEU A 744 37.51 28.15 -0.60
C LEU A 744 37.36 29.05 -1.83
N ILE A 745 37.64 28.47 -2.99
CA ILE A 745 37.25 28.97 -4.31
C ILE A 745 36.36 27.90 -4.94
N VAL A 746 35.12 28.27 -5.32
CA VAL A 746 34.15 27.37 -5.93
C VAL A 746 33.77 27.88 -7.31
N GLN A 747 33.95 27.05 -8.34
CA GLN A 747 33.67 27.38 -9.73
C GLN A 747 32.78 26.34 -10.39
N LEU A 748 31.79 26.81 -11.14
CA LEU A 748 30.95 25.96 -11.98
C LEU A 748 31.30 26.18 -13.45
N ALA A 749 31.57 25.10 -14.16
CA ALA A 749 31.80 25.09 -15.61
C ALA A 749 30.66 24.38 -16.33
N SER A 750 30.09 25.01 -17.36
CA SER A 750 29.11 24.41 -18.27
C SER A 750 29.79 23.52 -19.33
N PRO A 751 29.02 22.66 -20.03
CA PRO A 751 29.52 21.85 -21.14
C PRO A 751 30.10 22.68 -22.30
N SER A 752 29.59 23.91 -22.48
CA SER A 752 30.07 24.87 -23.48
C SER A 752 31.35 25.61 -23.06
N GLY A 753 31.87 25.37 -21.85
CA GLY A 753 33.09 25.96 -21.33
C GLY A 753 32.91 27.33 -20.66
N THR A 754 31.67 27.80 -20.47
CA THR A 754 31.37 28.98 -19.65
C THR A 754 31.70 28.66 -18.20
N ILE A 755 32.43 29.55 -17.51
CA ILE A 755 32.82 29.37 -16.11
C ILE A 755 32.26 30.53 -15.28
N VAL A 756 31.52 30.20 -14.22
CA VAL A 756 31.02 31.14 -13.23
C VAL A 756 31.66 30.82 -11.88
N ARG A 757 32.24 31.82 -11.22
CA ARG A 757 32.77 31.66 -9.86
C ARG A 757 31.67 31.96 -8.84
N LEU A 758 31.20 30.91 -8.19
CA LEU A 758 30.15 30.97 -7.18
C LEU A 758 30.67 31.57 -5.88
N HIS A 759 31.83 31.09 -5.41
CA HIS A 759 32.47 31.53 -4.17
C HIS A 759 33.94 31.88 -4.43
N ASN A 760 34.41 33.00 -3.89
CA ASN A 760 35.77 33.50 -4.09
C ASN A 760 36.38 33.97 -2.78
N ARG A 761 36.64 33.03 -1.85
CA ARG A 761 37.25 33.30 -0.55
C ARG A 761 36.50 34.37 0.26
N SER A 762 35.19 34.50 0.02
CA SER A 762 34.31 35.38 0.78
C SER A 762 33.85 34.69 2.07
N GLY A 763 33.20 35.41 2.98
CA GLY A 763 32.75 34.85 4.28
C GLY A 763 33.80 34.83 5.39
N SER A 764 35.09 35.11 5.11
CA SER A 764 36.13 35.18 6.15
C SER A 764 36.18 33.89 6.98
N GLY A 765 36.18 33.96 8.31
CA GLY A 765 36.18 32.79 9.20
C GLY A 765 34.82 32.27 9.61
N ASP A 766 33.81 32.45 8.76
CA ASP A 766 32.54 31.76 8.90
C ASP A 766 32.71 30.27 8.53
N ASP A 767 31.89 29.43 9.15
CA ASP A 767 31.84 27.99 8.89
C ASP A 767 30.75 27.70 7.84
N ASP A 768 30.99 26.68 7.02
CA ASP A 768 30.07 26.03 6.08
C ASP A 768 29.47 26.90 4.95
N ILE A 769 29.21 26.29 3.80
CA ILE A 769 28.42 26.90 2.71
C ILE A 769 27.18 26.05 2.51
N VAL A 770 26.03 26.55 2.97
CA VAL A 770 24.71 25.95 2.70
C VAL A 770 23.82 27.03 2.11
N THR A 771 23.76 27.10 0.77
CA THR A 771 23.00 28.14 0.07
C THR A 771 22.56 27.73 -1.32
N THR A 772 21.61 28.47 -1.88
CA THR A 772 21.24 28.45 -3.29
C THR A 772 21.77 29.72 -3.96
N TYR A 773 22.64 29.54 -4.95
CA TYR A 773 23.05 30.63 -5.83
C TYR A 773 21.94 30.88 -6.86
N ASP A 774 21.41 32.10 -6.87
CA ASP A 774 20.30 32.56 -7.72
C ASP A 774 20.34 34.09 -7.81
N GLU A 775 20.44 34.62 -9.04
CA GLU A 775 20.53 36.06 -9.31
C GLU A 775 19.18 36.80 -9.27
N GLN A 776 18.06 36.07 -9.16
CA GLN A 776 16.68 36.55 -9.15
C GLN A 776 16.01 36.46 -7.77
N GLY A 777 16.71 35.96 -6.75
CA GLY A 777 16.15 35.85 -5.40
C GLY A 777 17.01 35.21 -4.32
N GLY A 778 18.25 34.77 -4.61
CA GLY A 778 19.13 34.06 -3.68
C GLY A 778 20.49 34.71 -3.47
N THR A 779 21.52 33.89 -3.25
CA THR A 779 22.91 34.36 -3.13
C THR A 779 23.48 34.63 -4.51
N ASN A 780 24.01 35.84 -4.73
CA ASN A 780 24.70 36.13 -5.99
C ASN A 780 26.09 35.46 -6.01
N PRO A 781 26.55 34.94 -7.16
CA PRO A 781 27.93 34.52 -7.34
C PRO A 781 28.93 35.67 -7.04
N ASP A 782 30.05 35.34 -6.40
CA ASP A 782 31.13 36.31 -6.13
C ASP A 782 31.82 36.82 -7.41
N GLY A 783 31.76 36.04 -8.48
CA GLY A 783 32.36 36.36 -9.77
C GLY A 783 33.87 36.07 -9.86
N PRO A 784 34.45 36.10 -11.07
CA PRO A 784 33.87 36.60 -12.31
C PRO A 784 32.76 35.70 -12.88
N GLY A 785 31.87 36.32 -13.67
CA GLY A 785 30.68 35.71 -14.26
C GLY A 785 29.43 35.82 -13.37
N SER A 786 28.26 35.57 -13.96
CA SER A 786 26.97 35.39 -13.26
C SER A 786 26.24 34.16 -13.77
N LEU A 787 25.22 33.67 -13.05
CA LEU A 787 24.47 32.49 -13.51
C LEU A 787 23.74 32.74 -14.83
N GLY A 788 23.32 33.98 -15.09
CA GLY A 788 22.80 34.40 -16.39
C GLY A 788 23.77 34.22 -17.56
N ASP A 789 25.06 33.98 -17.30
CA ASP A 789 26.02 33.61 -18.36
C ASP A 789 25.73 32.26 -19.02
N PHE A 790 24.91 31.43 -18.40
CA PHE A 790 24.44 30.17 -18.96
C PHE A 790 23.17 30.33 -19.81
N ASN A 791 22.45 31.45 -19.69
CA ASN A 791 21.18 31.63 -20.40
C ASN A 791 21.40 31.64 -21.91
N LEU A 792 20.45 31.04 -22.63
CA LEU A 792 20.49 30.84 -24.07
C LEU A 792 21.69 30.01 -24.56
N THR A 793 22.26 29.17 -23.69
CA THR A 793 23.22 28.14 -24.08
C THR A 793 22.61 26.74 -23.92
N ASN A 794 23.14 25.76 -24.63
CA ASN A 794 22.67 24.38 -24.55
C ASN A 794 23.06 23.78 -23.18
N GLY A 795 22.09 23.20 -22.48
CA GLY A 795 22.29 22.57 -21.16
C GLY A 795 22.89 21.17 -21.19
N GLN A 796 22.86 20.48 -22.33
CA GLN A 796 23.30 19.09 -22.47
C GLN A 796 24.81 18.93 -22.27
N GLY A 797 25.20 17.95 -21.46
CA GLY A 797 26.58 17.52 -21.27
C GLY A 797 27.05 17.59 -19.82
N ASP A 798 28.37 17.57 -19.64
CA ASP A 798 28.99 17.54 -18.32
C ASP A 798 29.14 18.95 -17.73
N TRP A 799 28.48 19.16 -16.61
CA TRP A 799 28.68 20.31 -15.73
C TRP A 799 29.66 19.94 -14.64
N THR A 800 30.70 20.77 -14.46
CA THR A 800 31.78 20.46 -13.51
C THR A 800 31.88 21.52 -12.44
N LEU A 801 31.68 21.12 -11.18
CA LEU A 801 31.98 21.95 -10.01
C LEU A 801 33.43 21.69 -9.57
N THR A 802 34.23 22.74 -9.49
CA THR A 802 35.60 22.71 -8.98
C THR A 802 35.64 23.42 -7.63
N VAL A 803 36.05 22.71 -6.59
CA VAL A 803 36.24 23.27 -5.24
C VAL A 803 37.73 23.23 -4.92
N THR A 804 38.31 24.39 -4.66
CA THR A 804 39.72 24.51 -4.25
C THR A 804 39.79 25.10 -2.86
N ASP A 805 40.45 24.40 -1.96
CA ASP A 805 40.98 24.99 -0.74
C ASP A 805 42.35 25.60 -1.07
N ASP A 806 42.44 26.93 -0.95
CA ASP A 806 43.61 27.73 -1.29
C ASP A 806 44.30 28.30 -0.03
N ALA A 807 44.10 27.66 1.13
CA ALA A 807 44.88 27.89 2.34
C ALA A 807 45.16 26.58 3.07
N GLY A 808 45.73 26.66 4.28
CA GLY A 808 45.97 25.47 5.09
C GLY A 808 45.65 25.72 6.56
N GLY A 809 45.19 24.67 7.23
CA GLY A 809 44.79 24.67 8.63
C GLY A 809 43.39 24.12 8.87
N ASP A 810 42.57 24.02 7.82
CA ASP A 810 41.13 23.76 7.87
C ASP A 810 40.77 22.74 6.77
N VAL A 811 39.88 21.80 7.08
CA VAL A 811 39.47 20.75 6.13
C VAL A 811 37.96 20.60 6.16
N GLY A 812 37.39 20.01 5.12
CA GLY A 812 35.95 19.89 5.01
C GLY A 812 35.46 18.78 4.09
N THR A 813 34.19 18.87 3.72
CA THR A 813 33.51 17.90 2.86
C THR A 813 32.49 18.62 1.98
N LEU A 814 32.52 18.35 0.68
CA LEU A 814 31.42 18.63 -0.21
C LEU A 814 30.35 17.57 0.05
N ASN A 815 29.25 17.94 0.69
CA ASN A 815 28.17 17.04 1.06
C ASN A 815 27.24 16.77 -0.12
N GLY A 816 26.95 17.83 -0.90
CA GLY A 816 26.14 17.73 -2.11
C GLY A 816 26.03 19.05 -2.87
N TRP A 817 25.65 18.95 -4.13
CA TRP A 817 25.25 20.09 -4.97
C TRP A 817 24.31 19.64 -6.08
N SER A 818 23.51 20.58 -6.60
CA SER A 818 22.56 20.33 -7.68
C SER A 818 22.44 21.54 -8.62
N LEU A 819 22.02 21.28 -9.86
CA LEU A 819 21.61 22.28 -10.84
C LEU A 819 20.09 22.29 -10.90
N ARG A 820 19.47 23.46 -10.76
CA ARG A 820 18.04 23.67 -11.05
C ARG A 820 17.93 24.54 -12.29
N ILE A 821 17.46 23.96 -13.38
CA ILE A 821 17.45 24.64 -14.67
C ILE A 821 16.02 24.86 -15.13
N VAL A 822 15.67 26.09 -15.51
CA VAL A 822 14.45 26.37 -16.26
C VAL A 822 14.74 26.11 -17.73
N PRO A 823 14.21 25.05 -18.36
CA PRO A 823 14.30 24.91 -19.80
C PRO A 823 13.33 25.88 -20.48
N ILE A 824 13.77 26.51 -21.57
CA ILE A 824 12.87 27.19 -22.51
C ILE A 824 12.68 26.30 -23.75
N ALA A 825 11.45 26.27 -24.26
CA ALA A 825 11.11 25.46 -25.43
C ALA A 825 11.76 26.03 -26.70
N GLY A 826 12.38 25.16 -27.51
CA GLY A 826 12.99 25.50 -28.79
C GLY A 826 14.49 25.16 -28.87
N SER A 827 15.05 25.22 -30.08
CA SER A 827 16.50 25.13 -30.30
C SER A 827 17.18 26.37 -29.71
N CYS A 828 18.32 26.15 -29.05
CA CYS A 828 19.03 27.26 -28.44
C CYS A 828 19.63 28.17 -29.52
N PRO A 829 19.38 29.50 -29.48
CA PRO A 829 19.88 30.39 -30.50
C PRO A 829 21.41 30.40 -30.45
N VAL A 830 22.06 30.18 -31.60
CA VAL A 830 23.52 30.14 -31.68
C VAL A 830 24.05 31.57 -31.74
N PRO A 831 24.82 32.04 -30.73
CA PRO A 831 25.44 33.36 -30.80
C PRO A 831 26.40 33.43 -31.99
N GLN A 832 26.19 34.41 -32.86
CA GLN A 832 27.03 34.65 -34.03
C GLN A 832 28.06 35.73 -33.71
N VAL A 833 29.29 35.61 -34.25
CA VAL A 833 30.28 36.70 -34.22
C VAL A 833 29.80 37.81 -35.14
N VAL A 834 29.35 38.92 -34.56
CA VAL A 834 28.86 40.09 -35.31
C VAL A 834 30.02 41.00 -35.70
N HIS A 835 31.03 41.12 -34.84
CA HIS A 835 32.26 41.87 -35.13
C HIS A 835 33.48 41.12 -34.62
N SER A 836 34.58 41.15 -35.37
CA SER A 836 35.85 40.54 -34.97
C SER A 836 37.04 41.46 -35.28
N TYR A 837 37.97 41.55 -34.34
CA TYR A 837 39.19 42.36 -34.39
C TYR A 837 40.39 41.51 -33.95
N ASP A 838 41.04 40.86 -34.93
CA ASP A 838 42.26 40.05 -34.75
C ASP A 838 43.54 40.85 -34.46
N LEU A 839 43.43 42.19 -34.45
CA LEU A 839 44.51 43.17 -34.29
C LEU A 839 45.75 42.96 -35.17
N ASN A 840 45.66 42.22 -36.28
CA ASN A 840 46.75 42.11 -37.26
C ASN A 840 47.00 43.45 -37.99
N SER A 841 46.01 44.34 -37.96
CA SER A 841 46.11 45.73 -38.40
C SER A 841 45.48 46.67 -37.38
N ASN A 842 45.96 47.92 -37.32
CA ASN A 842 45.47 48.90 -36.34
C ASN A 842 44.06 49.38 -36.73
N PRO A 843 43.01 49.10 -35.92
CA PRO A 843 41.63 49.49 -36.24
C PRO A 843 41.36 51.00 -36.04
N GLY A 844 42.34 51.78 -35.54
CA GLY A 844 42.22 53.23 -35.39
C GLY A 844 41.51 53.68 -34.12
N TRP A 845 41.52 52.85 -33.08
CA TRP A 845 40.91 53.16 -31.79
C TRP A 845 41.62 54.30 -31.05
N THR A 846 40.88 55.00 -30.21
CA THR A 846 41.40 56.14 -29.44
C THR A 846 42.19 55.64 -28.23
N MET A 847 43.39 56.16 -28.05
CA MET A 847 44.31 55.77 -26.97
C MET A 847 44.70 56.98 -26.13
N ASP A 848 44.48 56.89 -24.83
CA ASP A 848 45.12 57.80 -23.87
C ASP A 848 46.62 57.51 -23.75
N SER A 849 47.37 58.48 -23.22
CA SER A 849 48.80 58.33 -22.96
C SER A 849 49.10 57.07 -22.13
N GLY A 850 49.96 56.20 -22.67
CA GLY A 850 50.36 54.93 -22.07
C GLY A 850 49.90 53.71 -22.89
N TRP A 851 48.74 53.82 -23.54
CA TRP A 851 48.27 52.79 -24.47
C TRP A 851 49.02 52.85 -25.81
N GLY A 852 49.32 51.69 -26.37
CA GLY A 852 49.98 51.57 -27.67
C GLY A 852 49.47 50.37 -28.47
N PHE A 853 49.53 50.50 -29.80
CA PHE A 853 49.31 49.40 -30.75
C PHE A 853 50.66 48.98 -31.33
N GLY A 854 50.95 47.68 -31.30
CA GLY A 854 52.17 47.11 -31.89
C GLY A 854 52.61 45.84 -31.20
N GLN A 855 53.79 45.35 -31.57
CA GLN A 855 54.34 44.14 -30.96
C GLN A 855 54.86 44.43 -29.53
N PRO A 856 54.37 43.70 -28.51
CA PRO A 856 54.90 43.80 -27.16
C PRO A 856 56.29 43.14 -27.13
N THR A 857 57.22 43.69 -26.35
CA THR A 857 58.63 43.27 -26.39
C THR A 857 58.99 42.18 -25.39
N GLY A 858 58.03 41.69 -24.61
CA GLY A 858 58.27 40.86 -23.44
C GLY A 858 59.02 41.58 -22.31
N SER A 859 59.04 42.92 -22.34
CA SER A 859 59.68 43.75 -21.32
C SER A 859 58.61 44.24 -20.35
N GLY A 860 58.72 43.91 -19.06
CA GLY A 860 57.70 44.19 -18.03
C GLY A 860 57.69 43.07 -16.99
N GLY A 861 56.69 43.07 -16.11
CA GLY A 861 56.51 42.10 -15.03
C GLY A 861 57.50 42.25 -13.88
N SER A 862 57.88 43.46 -13.46
CA SER A 862 58.86 43.60 -12.35
C SER A 862 58.43 42.88 -11.06
N SER A 863 57.11 42.72 -10.87
CA SER A 863 56.50 42.04 -9.73
C SER A 863 55.78 40.74 -10.12
N GLY A 864 55.87 40.30 -11.39
CA GLY A 864 55.11 39.18 -11.93
C GLY A 864 55.69 38.57 -13.22
N SER A 865 54.82 38.02 -14.05
CA SER A 865 55.11 37.50 -15.37
C SER A 865 55.37 38.66 -16.33
N PRO A 866 56.36 38.56 -17.22
CA PRO A 866 56.61 39.60 -18.22
C PRO A 866 55.46 39.72 -19.21
N ASP A 867 55.44 40.82 -19.97
CA ASP A 867 54.58 40.95 -21.16
C ASP A 867 54.73 39.76 -22.11
N PRO A 868 53.74 39.49 -22.97
CA PRO A 868 53.94 38.59 -24.11
C PRO A 868 54.93 39.19 -25.11
N THR A 869 55.49 38.36 -26.00
CA THR A 869 56.39 38.81 -27.09
C THR A 869 55.69 38.98 -28.44
N SER A 870 54.40 38.66 -28.52
CA SER A 870 53.54 38.74 -29.70
C SER A 870 52.08 38.74 -29.26
N GLY A 871 51.16 39.08 -30.17
CA GLY A 871 49.73 38.77 -30.02
C GLY A 871 49.48 37.26 -29.85
N TYR A 872 48.25 36.93 -29.46
CA TYR A 872 47.73 35.56 -29.47
C TYR A 872 47.59 35.09 -30.92
N THR A 873 47.02 35.91 -31.81
CA THR A 873 47.20 35.76 -33.26
C THR A 873 48.14 36.85 -33.80
N GLY A 874 48.96 36.50 -34.79
CA GLY A 874 49.90 37.45 -35.38
C GLY A 874 50.94 38.01 -34.40
N THR A 875 51.27 39.29 -34.54
CA THR A 875 52.37 39.94 -33.80
C THR A 875 51.96 41.13 -32.94
N ASN A 876 50.85 41.80 -33.24
CA ASN A 876 50.50 43.07 -32.62
C ASN A 876 49.43 42.86 -31.54
N VAL A 877 49.40 43.78 -30.58
CA VAL A 877 48.35 43.88 -29.55
C VAL A 877 48.00 45.34 -29.36
N TYR A 878 46.89 45.61 -28.68
CA TYR A 878 46.79 46.82 -27.87
C TYR A 878 47.27 46.52 -26.46
N GLY A 879 48.26 47.28 -25.98
CA GLY A 879 48.78 47.10 -24.64
C GLY A 879 49.07 48.42 -23.92
N TYR A 880 49.06 48.37 -22.59
CA TYR A 880 49.41 49.51 -21.74
C TYR A 880 50.91 49.45 -21.41
N ASN A 881 51.69 50.26 -22.12
CA ASN A 881 53.16 50.24 -22.15
C ASN A 881 53.77 48.93 -22.72
N LEU A 882 53.77 48.78 -24.05
CA LEU A 882 54.34 47.60 -24.76
C LEU A 882 55.84 47.29 -24.50
N ASN A 883 56.54 48.13 -23.72
CA ASN A 883 57.96 48.02 -23.42
C ASN A 883 58.27 48.08 -21.92
N GLY A 884 57.29 47.88 -21.04
CA GLY A 884 57.53 47.84 -19.60
C GLY A 884 56.25 47.90 -18.77
N ASP A 885 56.42 48.02 -17.45
CA ASP A 885 55.29 48.08 -16.53
C ASP A 885 54.49 49.38 -16.63
N TYR A 886 53.24 49.38 -16.15
CA TYR A 886 52.53 50.61 -15.87
C TYR A 886 53.25 51.44 -14.79
N THR A 887 52.94 52.73 -14.68
CA THR A 887 53.60 53.64 -13.72
C THR A 887 52.83 53.75 -12.41
N ASN A 888 53.55 53.98 -11.31
CA ASN A 888 52.98 54.41 -10.03
C ASN A 888 52.21 55.73 -10.16
N ASP A 889 51.33 55.99 -9.19
CA ASP A 889 50.58 57.24 -9.01
C ASP A 889 49.74 57.64 -10.25
N LEU A 890 49.23 56.66 -11.00
CA LEU A 890 48.49 56.89 -12.23
C LEU A 890 47.11 57.50 -11.92
N SER A 891 46.95 58.79 -12.22
CA SER A 891 45.67 59.50 -12.09
C SER A 891 45.48 60.54 -13.21
N PRO A 892 44.27 60.67 -13.80
CA PRO A 892 43.13 59.75 -13.69
C PRO A 892 43.40 58.39 -14.39
N ILE A 893 42.41 57.49 -14.44
CA ILE A 893 42.44 56.27 -15.27
C ILE A 893 42.73 56.65 -16.73
N ARG A 894 43.49 55.80 -17.45
CA ARG A 894 43.80 55.96 -18.89
C ARG A 894 43.07 54.88 -19.69
N TYR A 895 42.41 55.26 -20.76
CA TYR A 895 41.58 54.34 -21.55
C TYR A 895 42.10 54.09 -22.97
N LEU A 896 41.95 52.85 -23.41
CA LEU A 896 41.84 52.47 -24.82
C LEU A 896 40.35 52.39 -25.14
N THR A 897 39.87 53.10 -26.15
CA THR A 897 38.42 53.16 -26.49
C THR A 897 38.20 52.86 -27.97
N THR A 898 37.32 51.91 -28.27
CA THR A 898 36.95 51.54 -29.64
C THR A 898 36.30 52.70 -30.40
N THR A 899 36.26 52.60 -31.72
CA THR A 899 35.27 53.34 -32.52
C THR A 899 33.85 52.81 -32.25
N ALA A 900 32.82 53.52 -32.73
CA ALA A 900 31.44 53.04 -32.63
C ALA A 900 31.26 51.72 -33.38
N ILE A 901 30.57 50.77 -32.75
CA ILE A 901 30.25 49.43 -33.26
C ILE A 901 28.72 49.34 -33.38
N ASP A 902 28.20 48.87 -34.50
CA ASP A 902 26.75 48.74 -34.72
C ASP A 902 26.26 47.38 -34.22
N MET A 903 25.36 47.39 -33.23
CA MET A 903 24.74 46.20 -32.63
C MET A 903 23.21 46.22 -32.82
N THR A 904 22.71 46.95 -33.83
CA THR A 904 21.28 46.96 -34.18
C THR A 904 20.80 45.54 -34.48
N ASN A 905 19.65 45.15 -33.93
CA ASN A 905 19.08 43.81 -34.06
C ASN A 905 19.97 42.69 -33.50
N VAL A 906 20.90 42.99 -32.59
CA VAL A 906 21.65 41.96 -31.85
C VAL A 906 21.10 41.91 -30.42
N THR A 907 20.80 40.71 -29.93
CA THR A 907 20.40 40.46 -28.54
C THR A 907 21.36 39.49 -27.85
N ASN A 908 21.39 39.43 -26.52
CA ASN A 908 22.35 38.64 -25.75
C ASN A 908 23.81 38.95 -26.15
N SER A 909 24.11 40.24 -26.34
CA SER A 909 25.41 40.71 -26.82
C SER A 909 26.51 40.43 -25.79
N ARG A 910 27.60 39.79 -26.23
CA ARG A 910 28.79 39.49 -25.43
C ARG A 910 30.05 40.01 -26.10
N VAL A 911 31.07 40.31 -25.31
CA VAL A 911 32.43 40.56 -25.80
C VAL A 911 33.37 39.49 -25.27
N SER A 912 34.07 38.83 -26.17
CA SER A 912 35.18 37.93 -25.84
C SER A 912 36.50 38.46 -26.40
N PHE A 913 37.61 38.19 -25.72
CA PHE A 913 38.95 38.53 -26.20
C PHE A 913 40.05 37.75 -25.49
N ARG A 914 41.25 37.75 -26.09
CA ARG A 914 42.47 37.22 -25.48
C ARG A 914 43.10 38.29 -24.60
N ARG A 915 43.14 38.00 -23.30
CA ARG A 915 43.72 38.85 -22.26
C ARG A 915 45.09 38.33 -21.83
N TRP A 916 46.01 39.25 -21.63
CA TRP A 916 47.18 39.07 -20.78
C TRP A 916 47.27 40.28 -19.85
N LEU A 917 47.05 40.08 -18.55
CA LEU A 917 47.03 41.14 -17.55
C LEU A 917 47.94 40.80 -16.37
N GLY A 918 48.90 41.69 -16.10
CA GLY A 918 49.60 41.76 -14.82
C GLY A 918 49.19 43.02 -14.05
N ILE A 919 48.69 42.88 -12.83
CA ILE A 919 48.29 44.00 -11.96
C ILE A 919 48.37 43.61 -10.47
N GLU A 920 48.73 44.57 -9.61
CA GLU A 920 48.70 44.37 -8.16
C GLU A 920 47.26 44.16 -7.64
N SER A 921 47.15 43.57 -6.45
CA SER A 921 45.90 43.46 -5.67
C SER A 921 45.01 44.69 -5.84
N ALA A 922 43.72 44.44 -6.01
CA ALA A 922 42.69 45.45 -6.22
C ALA A 922 42.54 46.47 -5.07
N SER A 923 43.26 46.27 -3.96
CA SER A 923 43.39 47.26 -2.88
C SER A 923 44.27 48.45 -3.24
N TYR A 924 45.15 48.30 -4.24
CA TYR A 924 46.20 49.27 -4.58
C TYR A 924 46.09 49.74 -6.02
N ASP A 925 45.99 48.80 -6.96
CA ASP A 925 45.92 49.09 -8.39
C ASP A 925 44.60 48.63 -9.01
N HIS A 926 44.13 49.39 -9.99
CA HIS A 926 42.85 49.13 -10.64
C HIS A 926 42.96 49.00 -12.16
N ALA A 927 42.17 48.07 -12.68
CA ALA A 927 41.91 47.90 -14.10
C ALA A 927 40.43 47.60 -14.28
N ASN A 928 39.85 48.06 -15.40
CA ASN A 928 38.44 47.83 -15.68
C ASN A 928 38.15 47.70 -17.19
N ILE A 929 36.96 47.19 -17.49
CA ILE A 929 36.37 47.18 -18.82
C ILE A 929 35.02 47.88 -18.70
N GLN A 930 34.70 48.75 -19.66
CA GLN A 930 33.44 49.47 -19.69
C GLN A 930 32.81 49.48 -21.06
N VAL A 931 31.48 49.53 -21.09
CA VAL A 931 30.64 49.61 -22.30
C VAL A 931 29.76 50.87 -22.27
N SER A 932 29.44 51.42 -23.44
CA SER A 932 28.55 52.57 -23.61
C SER A 932 27.79 52.49 -24.92
N ASN A 933 26.51 52.89 -24.94
CA ASN A 933 25.72 53.06 -26.17
C ASN A 933 25.74 54.49 -26.74
N ASN A 934 26.50 55.40 -26.14
CA ASN A 934 26.51 56.82 -26.54
C ASN A 934 27.91 57.49 -26.43
N GLY A 935 28.91 56.75 -25.97
CA GLY A 935 30.29 57.22 -25.80
C GLY A 935 30.52 58.17 -24.62
N THR A 936 29.50 58.50 -23.83
CA THR A 936 29.56 59.47 -22.72
C THR A 936 29.18 58.88 -21.36
N ASN A 937 28.12 58.08 -21.30
CA ASN A 937 27.70 57.35 -20.10
C ASN A 937 28.26 55.93 -20.18
N TRP A 938 29.04 55.53 -19.19
CA TRP A 938 29.78 54.27 -19.21
C TRP A 938 29.33 53.36 -18.08
N THR A 939 29.08 52.09 -18.43
CA THR A 939 28.77 51.00 -17.50
C THR A 939 30.00 50.13 -17.37
N THR A 940 30.45 49.86 -16.14
CA THR A 940 31.55 48.93 -15.89
C THR A 940 31.06 47.50 -16.01
N VAL A 941 31.69 46.71 -16.88
CA VAL A 941 31.37 45.27 -17.09
C VAL A 941 32.31 44.36 -16.32
N TRP A 942 33.52 44.84 -16.04
CA TRP A 942 34.49 44.14 -15.20
C TRP A 942 35.39 45.15 -14.49
N THR A 943 35.74 44.83 -13.25
CA THR A 943 36.81 45.50 -12.50
C THR A 943 37.72 44.45 -11.90
N HIS A 944 39.02 44.74 -11.81
CA HIS A 944 39.92 43.91 -11.03
C HIS A 944 39.46 43.89 -9.56
N SER A 945 39.40 42.69 -9.00
CA SER A 945 39.06 42.41 -7.60
C SER A 945 40.01 41.35 -7.03
N GLY A 946 40.20 41.35 -5.71
CA GLY A 946 41.01 40.35 -5.01
C GLY A 946 42.51 40.61 -5.07
N SER A 947 43.29 39.54 -4.92
CA SER A 947 44.75 39.55 -4.98
C SER A 947 45.27 39.89 -6.37
N SER A 948 46.58 40.16 -6.47
CA SER A 948 47.25 40.47 -7.74
C SER A 948 46.91 39.46 -8.84
N ASN A 949 46.63 39.96 -10.05
CA ASN A 949 46.48 39.12 -11.23
C ASN A 949 47.81 39.08 -11.99
N ASN A 950 48.25 37.89 -12.35
CA ASN A 950 49.55 37.67 -12.98
C ASN A 950 49.48 36.64 -14.12
N ASP A 951 48.79 37.01 -15.21
CA ASP A 951 48.67 36.14 -16.37
C ASP A 951 50.06 35.81 -16.94
N GLY A 952 50.45 34.52 -16.90
CA GLY A 952 51.68 34.01 -17.53
C GLY A 952 51.45 33.39 -18.90
N SER A 953 50.22 33.43 -19.40
CA SER A 953 49.77 32.93 -20.70
C SER A 953 48.46 33.62 -21.10
N TRP A 954 48.14 33.65 -22.40
CA TRP A 954 46.90 34.24 -22.92
C TRP A 954 45.65 33.55 -22.36
N GLN A 955 44.78 34.34 -21.74
CA GLN A 955 43.48 33.90 -21.23
C GLN A 955 42.37 34.31 -22.19
N LEU A 956 41.43 33.42 -22.51
CA LEU A 956 40.18 33.84 -23.14
C LEU A 956 39.25 34.36 -22.04
N VAL A 957 38.76 35.58 -22.21
CA VAL A 957 37.73 36.15 -21.33
C VAL A 957 36.48 36.45 -22.15
N ASN A 958 35.32 36.32 -21.54
CA ASN A 958 34.01 36.58 -22.14
C ASN A 958 33.15 37.35 -21.13
N TYR A 959 32.53 38.44 -21.57
CA TYR A 959 31.74 39.32 -20.70
C TYR A 959 30.40 39.64 -21.36
N ASP A 960 29.32 39.56 -20.59
CA ASP A 960 28.01 40.05 -21.01
C ASP A 960 28.01 41.59 -21.08
N ILE A 961 27.51 42.11 -22.20
CA ILE A 961 27.33 43.54 -22.45
C ILE A 961 25.89 43.86 -22.88
N SER A 962 25.00 42.86 -22.91
CA SER A 962 23.65 42.91 -23.46
C SER A 962 22.81 44.06 -22.88
N ALA A 963 22.91 44.29 -21.57
CA ALA A 963 22.20 45.37 -20.87
C ALA A 963 22.47 46.78 -21.41
N VAL A 964 23.58 46.98 -22.14
CA VAL A 964 23.94 48.25 -22.76
C VAL A 964 24.06 48.15 -24.27
N ALA A 965 24.38 46.98 -24.83
CA ALA A 965 24.70 46.82 -26.24
C ALA A 965 23.54 46.29 -27.10
N ASP A 966 22.55 45.61 -26.50
CA ASP A 966 21.49 44.97 -27.26
C ASP A 966 20.63 45.99 -28.02
N ASN A 967 20.43 45.73 -29.31
CA ASN A 967 19.67 46.55 -30.24
C ASN A 967 20.14 48.02 -30.35
N GLU A 968 21.43 48.28 -30.09
CA GLU A 968 21.97 49.64 -30.11
C GLU A 968 22.79 49.93 -31.38
N PRO A 969 22.51 51.03 -32.09
CA PRO A 969 23.22 51.38 -33.33
C PRO A 969 24.65 51.92 -33.10
N THR A 970 25.01 52.23 -31.86
CA THR A 970 26.35 52.72 -31.52
C THR A 970 26.81 52.21 -30.16
N VAL A 971 27.68 51.20 -30.15
CA VAL A 971 28.29 50.62 -28.95
C VAL A 971 29.78 50.95 -28.93
N TYR A 972 30.31 51.26 -27.75
CA TYR A 972 31.72 51.53 -27.51
C TYR A 972 32.22 50.66 -26.36
N LEU A 973 33.40 50.08 -26.54
CA LEU A 973 34.12 49.37 -25.48
C LEU A 973 35.36 50.17 -25.08
N ARG A 974 35.73 50.12 -23.81
CA ARG A 974 37.02 50.64 -23.36
C ARG A 974 37.64 49.84 -22.23
N TRP A 975 38.97 49.79 -22.24
CA TRP A 975 39.79 49.17 -21.22
C TRP A 975 40.53 50.25 -20.44
N GLY A 976 40.39 50.23 -19.12
CA GLY A 976 40.98 51.19 -18.20
C GLY A 976 42.19 50.64 -17.48
N MET A 977 43.25 51.43 -17.42
CA MET A 977 44.40 51.23 -16.51
C MET A 977 44.48 52.39 -15.51
N GLY A 978 44.57 52.06 -14.23
CA GLY A 978 44.57 52.99 -13.11
C GLY A 978 43.23 53.02 -12.36
N LEU A 979 43.14 53.63 -11.17
CA LEU A 979 44.22 54.30 -10.45
C LEU A 979 45.31 53.32 -9.99
N THR A 980 46.53 53.82 -9.81
CA THR A 980 47.62 53.02 -9.22
C THR A 980 48.19 53.71 -8.00
N ASP A 981 48.77 52.92 -7.10
CA ASP A 981 49.39 53.39 -5.87
C ASP A 981 50.87 53.82 -6.07
N GLY A 982 51.58 54.10 -4.98
CA GLY A 982 52.96 54.60 -5.01
C GLY A 982 54.05 53.55 -5.22
N SER A 983 53.73 52.25 -5.35
CA SER A 983 54.71 51.15 -5.43
C SER A 983 54.21 49.95 -6.27
N VAL A 984 55.05 48.92 -6.43
CA VAL A 984 54.73 47.61 -7.03
C VAL A 984 53.94 47.65 -8.35
N THR A 985 54.66 47.63 -9.47
CA THR A 985 54.04 47.60 -10.80
C THR A 985 54.20 46.25 -11.49
N TYR A 986 53.30 45.98 -12.42
CA TYR A 986 53.27 44.80 -13.28
C TYR A 986 53.13 45.22 -14.75
N CYS A 987 53.13 44.24 -15.65
CA CYS A 987 53.13 44.45 -17.10
C CYS A 987 51.87 45.16 -17.64
N GLY A 988 50.77 45.18 -16.90
CA GLY A 988 49.54 45.83 -17.33
C GLY A 988 48.79 45.02 -18.39
N TRP A 989 47.98 45.71 -19.20
CA TRP A 989 47.13 45.08 -20.22
C TRP A 989 47.90 44.75 -21.49
N ASN A 990 47.64 43.57 -22.06
CA ASN A 990 47.73 43.27 -23.49
C ASN A 990 46.44 42.56 -23.94
N ILE A 991 45.92 42.98 -25.09
CA ILE A 991 44.60 42.59 -25.60
C ILE A 991 44.74 42.17 -27.06
N ASP A 992 44.13 41.05 -27.42
CA ASP A 992 44.10 40.52 -28.79
C ASP A 992 42.80 39.74 -29.08
N ASP A 993 42.51 39.45 -30.36
CA ASP A 993 41.35 38.68 -30.84
C ASP A 993 40.01 39.08 -30.20
N ILE A 994 39.60 40.36 -30.35
CA ILE A 994 38.33 40.83 -29.76
C ILE A 994 37.18 40.44 -30.66
N GLU A 995 36.20 39.71 -30.12
CA GLU A 995 34.95 39.36 -30.80
C GLU A 995 33.74 39.90 -30.05
N LEU A 996 32.82 40.54 -30.77
CA LEU A 996 31.48 40.81 -30.27
C LEU A 996 30.53 39.77 -30.87
N GLN A 997 29.85 39.05 -29.99
CA GLN A 997 28.94 37.98 -30.34
C GLN A 997 27.53 38.33 -29.87
N GLY A 998 26.51 37.78 -30.52
CA GLY A 998 25.13 37.89 -30.05
C GLY A 998 24.17 37.13 -30.94
N VAL A 999 22.92 37.07 -30.52
CA VAL A 999 21.81 36.45 -31.24
C VAL A 999 21.24 37.49 -32.21
N LEU A 1000 21.25 37.16 -33.49
CA LEU A 1000 20.50 37.91 -34.50
C LEU A 1000 19.06 37.39 -34.49
N PRO A 1001 18.03 38.22 -34.77
CA PRO A 1001 16.69 37.71 -35.00
C PRO A 1001 16.77 36.70 -36.14
N SER A 1002 16.14 35.54 -35.95
CA SER A 1002 15.91 34.62 -37.06
C SER A 1002 15.23 35.41 -38.18
N SER A 1003 15.75 35.27 -39.40
CA SER A 1003 15.01 35.80 -40.55
C SER A 1003 13.64 35.14 -40.50
N PRO A 1004 12.51 35.86 -40.68
CA PRO A 1004 11.22 35.18 -40.77
C PRO A 1004 11.33 34.10 -41.84
N GLY A 1005 11.06 32.83 -41.48
CA GLY A 1005 11.24 31.68 -42.37
C GLY A 1005 12.54 30.88 -42.20
N ASP A 1006 13.52 31.37 -41.45
CA ASP A 1006 14.76 30.64 -41.09
C ASP A 1006 14.46 29.75 -39.87
N PHE A 1007 14.04 28.52 -40.15
CA PHE A 1007 13.53 27.54 -39.20
C PHE A 1007 14.60 26.61 -38.66
N ASP A 1008 15.70 26.42 -39.38
CA ASP A 1008 16.86 25.70 -38.87
C ASP A 1008 17.95 26.62 -38.27
N ASN A 1009 17.73 27.95 -38.33
CA ASN A 1009 18.58 29.00 -37.76
C ASN A 1009 20.01 29.00 -38.33
N ASP A 1010 20.18 28.59 -39.59
CA ASP A 1010 21.48 28.59 -40.25
C ASP A 1010 21.85 29.95 -40.87
N GLY A 1011 20.90 30.89 -40.92
CA GLY A 1011 21.10 32.27 -41.32
C GLY A 1011 20.64 32.59 -42.74
N ASP A 1012 20.09 31.63 -43.49
CA ASP A 1012 19.33 31.87 -44.71
C ASP A 1012 17.91 31.29 -44.66
N VAL A 1013 17.15 31.43 -45.74
CA VAL A 1013 15.81 30.83 -45.84
C VAL A 1013 15.77 30.02 -47.13
N ASP A 1014 15.94 28.71 -47.03
CA ASP A 1014 16.17 27.83 -48.17
C ASP A 1014 15.38 26.49 -48.11
N GLY A 1015 15.84 25.51 -48.90
CA GLY A 1015 15.19 24.21 -49.01
C GLY A 1015 15.19 23.38 -47.72
N ASP A 1016 16.14 23.61 -46.82
CA ASP A 1016 16.23 22.91 -45.54
C ASP A 1016 15.19 23.46 -44.55
N ASP A 1017 14.94 24.77 -44.55
CA ASP A 1017 13.81 25.38 -43.84
C ASP A 1017 12.46 24.89 -44.34
N PHE A 1018 12.34 24.70 -45.67
CA PHE A 1018 11.12 24.15 -46.25
C PHE A 1018 10.87 22.71 -45.76
N PHE A 1019 11.94 21.93 -45.53
CA PHE A 1019 11.82 20.59 -45.02
C PHE A 1019 11.24 20.58 -43.61
N GLU A 1020 11.65 21.53 -42.76
CA GLU A 1020 11.09 21.73 -41.42
C GLU A 1020 9.63 22.21 -41.48
N PHE A 1021 9.34 23.23 -42.30
CA PHE A 1021 7.98 23.74 -42.52
C PHE A 1021 7.01 22.63 -42.98
N ASN A 1022 7.44 21.77 -43.89
CA ASN A 1022 6.60 20.72 -44.47
C ASN A 1022 6.22 19.60 -43.47
N LYS A 1023 6.95 19.42 -42.37
CA LYS A 1023 6.57 18.45 -41.31
C LYS A 1023 5.27 18.85 -40.62
N CYS A 1024 5.01 20.14 -40.53
CA CYS A 1024 3.88 20.72 -39.84
C CYS A 1024 2.75 21.16 -40.77
N PHE A 1025 2.88 20.95 -42.08
CA PHE A 1025 1.85 21.28 -43.05
C PHE A 1025 0.64 20.34 -42.90
N THR A 1026 -0.42 20.82 -42.24
CA THR A 1026 -1.63 20.04 -41.97
C THR A 1026 -2.72 20.25 -43.02
N GLY A 1027 -2.69 21.36 -43.75
CA GLY A 1027 -3.72 21.74 -44.72
C GLY A 1027 -5.00 22.28 -44.06
N PRO A 1028 -5.92 22.86 -44.85
CA PRO A 1028 -6.98 23.72 -44.33
C PRO A 1028 -8.00 22.98 -43.46
N GLU A 1029 -8.35 23.60 -42.33
CA GLU A 1029 -9.37 23.20 -41.35
C GLU A 1029 -9.07 21.93 -40.51
N ASN A 1030 -7.80 21.52 -40.39
CA ASN A 1030 -7.43 20.32 -39.60
C ASN A 1030 -7.20 20.56 -38.10
N GLY A 1031 -7.58 21.73 -37.58
CA GLY A 1031 -7.52 22.06 -36.16
C GLY A 1031 -6.15 22.55 -35.68
N PRO A 1032 -6.02 22.89 -34.38
CA PRO A 1032 -4.80 23.47 -33.83
C PRO A 1032 -3.61 22.54 -33.99
N VAL A 1033 -2.55 23.02 -34.63
CA VAL A 1033 -1.26 22.32 -34.70
C VAL A 1033 -0.61 22.22 -33.32
N GLY A 1034 0.27 21.23 -33.14
CA GLY A 1034 1.02 21.05 -31.89
C GLY A 1034 1.86 22.31 -31.56
N PRO A 1035 2.18 22.56 -30.28
CA PRO A 1035 2.98 23.72 -29.86
C PRO A 1035 4.29 23.90 -30.64
N GLU A 1036 4.92 22.79 -31.01
CA GLU A 1036 6.14 22.69 -31.81
C GLU A 1036 5.98 23.25 -33.23
N CYS A 1037 4.76 23.29 -33.76
CA CYS A 1037 4.49 23.78 -35.10
C CYS A 1037 4.14 25.28 -35.15
N ASN A 1038 3.92 25.95 -34.01
CA ASN A 1038 3.50 27.36 -34.00
C ASN A 1038 4.53 28.32 -34.64
N ILE A 1039 5.81 27.94 -34.67
CA ILE A 1039 6.87 28.73 -35.27
C ILE A 1039 6.72 28.88 -36.79
N PHE A 1040 5.99 27.96 -37.44
CA PHE A 1040 5.80 27.95 -38.89
C PHE A 1040 4.60 28.80 -39.36
N LYS A 1041 3.89 29.47 -38.43
CA LYS A 1041 2.73 30.29 -38.76
C LYS A 1041 3.13 31.67 -39.29
N PHE A 1042 2.65 32.00 -40.48
CA PHE A 1042 2.75 33.35 -41.05
C PHE A 1042 1.43 34.12 -40.96
N ASP A 1043 0.36 33.47 -40.51
CA ASP A 1043 -0.91 34.11 -40.24
C ASP A 1043 -1.49 33.71 -38.84
N PRO A 1044 -2.57 34.37 -38.37
CA PRO A 1044 -3.07 34.19 -37.02
C PRO A 1044 -4.09 33.05 -36.85
N ASP A 1045 -4.28 32.16 -37.82
CA ASP A 1045 -5.26 31.09 -37.72
C ASP A 1045 -4.75 29.86 -36.95
N SER A 1046 -5.52 28.76 -36.97
CA SER A 1046 -5.27 27.59 -36.13
C SER A 1046 -4.35 26.55 -36.75
N ASP A 1047 -4.17 26.56 -38.06
CA ASP A 1047 -3.58 25.49 -38.85
C ASP A 1047 -2.28 25.94 -39.52
N ILE A 1048 -1.66 25.07 -40.32
CA ILE A 1048 -0.58 25.45 -41.21
C ILE A 1048 -0.99 25.00 -42.60
N ASP A 1049 -1.26 25.99 -43.45
CA ASP A 1049 -1.86 25.75 -44.74
C ASP A 1049 -1.17 26.54 -45.87
N LEU A 1050 -1.86 26.71 -46.99
CA LEU A 1050 -1.30 27.39 -48.14
C LEU A 1050 -1.10 28.90 -47.92
N VAL A 1051 -1.74 29.50 -46.93
CA VAL A 1051 -1.56 30.90 -46.53
C VAL A 1051 -0.23 31.06 -45.79
N ASP A 1052 0.08 30.16 -44.87
CA ASP A 1052 1.39 30.13 -44.19
C ASP A 1052 2.52 29.84 -45.17
N PHE A 1053 2.30 28.88 -46.07
CA PHE A 1053 3.28 28.56 -47.11
C PHE A 1053 3.51 29.75 -48.05
N ALA A 1054 2.46 30.52 -48.37
CA ALA A 1054 2.61 31.74 -49.15
C ALA A 1054 3.43 32.81 -48.41
N GLY A 1055 3.32 32.86 -47.07
CA GLY A 1055 4.16 33.69 -46.19
C GLY A 1055 5.63 33.27 -46.24
N PHE A 1056 5.90 31.97 -46.05
CA PHE A 1056 7.23 31.37 -46.15
C PHE A 1056 7.91 31.66 -47.51
N VAL A 1057 7.17 31.51 -48.62
CA VAL A 1057 7.70 31.80 -49.96
C VAL A 1057 8.09 33.27 -50.14
N GLN A 1058 7.50 34.22 -49.40
CA GLN A 1058 7.89 35.64 -49.52
C GLN A 1058 9.26 35.94 -48.91
N VAL A 1059 9.70 35.10 -48.00
CA VAL A 1059 10.92 35.28 -47.21
C VAL A 1059 12.02 34.29 -47.59
N PHE A 1060 11.74 33.38 -48.53
CA PHE A 1060 12.71 32.46 -49.14
C PHE A 1060 13.81 33.21 -49.90
N THR A 1061 15.07 32.97 -49.52
CA THR A 1061 16.25 33.70 -50.02
C THR A 1061 17.32 32.80 -50.69
N GLY A 1062 17.27 31.48 -50.50
CA GLY A 1062 18.23 30.51 -51.05
C GLY A 1062 17.86 29.88 -52.42
N PRO A 1063 18.67 28.92 -52.93
CA PRO A 1063 18.44 28.19 -54.18
C PRO A 1063 17.22 27.25 -54.21
#